data_AF-A0A4Q8M4Q9-F1
#
_entry.id   AF-A0A4Q8M4Q9-F1
#
_cell.length_a   1.000
_cell.length_b   1.000
_cell.length_c   1.000
_cell.angle_alpha   90.00
_cell.angle_beta   90.00
_cell.angle_gamma   90.00
#
_symmetry.space_group_name_H-M   'P 1'
#
loop_
_entity.id
_entity.type
_entity.pdbx_description
1 polymer ?
#
loop_
_entity_poly.entity_id
_entity_poly.type
_entity_poly.pdbx_seq_one_letter_code
_entity_poly.pdbx_strand_id
1 'polypeptide(L)'
;MASIERTAYPQFKRNPVVRELVAAYTPTDPELAFVAQNTRQPAHRLTLAILLKTFQRLGYFPALDEVPPAVVRHIRGALKLRVQVKPAALANASRYRYYRRIRQFLQVRAYSDGGLKVAARAVYEAAAVMDNPADLINVAIEQLVRDRVELPAFSTLDRLTRRIRTLVNGRYFAQIEARLTVDEKQRLEGLLQVEEGRQKSPLHVIKRLPKRSSLQHFQELIDHIAELGELVGSELHLAGVPEIKRKHFAAEARALDASELRKFRPAKRYAVLVCLIHRARVQTRDDLAEMFIKRMGNIHNRGREELERLRARYREKTEAIVATMSDVVRVLDHHPSDIEAGREIRRLVNAHGGVQTLQADCNAIAAHSGDNHLPLLWPFYKSHRATILRMVRMLDLASTTEDRSLIDAIELILTQERARGDWLDESVDLAFTTQLWRKTIVHRTEQGEERIHRRLFEVCVFSSLANELKSGDVAVRGSETYADYREQLLPWEQCEPMLEDYCRQVGLPATAVGFVNALQSRLMQVAELTDQGYLENGQVIIGEDGIPVLKRSKAKEMSSGARALETAILERLRERSVIEILCDVAHWTRWTRHFGPLSGSDAKIEQPTERYVLTTFTYGCNLGPAQAARHLRGAVSAHMLSFVNRRHVYANKLAAACRDIINSYAGLQLPKFWGDGKSAAADGTKYDLYDQNLLASYHIRYGGYGGIAYHHVSDTYVALFSHFIPCGVWEAVYIIDGLLKNTSDIQPDTVHADTQGQSLPVFGLSHLLGIQLMPRIRNWREYKFFRPDEGIRYEHIEPLFRDTVDWDLIETHWKDLMQVVLSIKTGKIAASTLLRKLGNYSRKNRLYQAFKALGSAVRTLFLLQYISNRELREQITASTNKVEAYNGFAKYFFFGGEGVIADNDPVEQEKAVKYNDLVSNAVIFYNVVEQTRIMKSLMRQGWKITREDVAFLSPYVTSHVKRFGDYLIDVEAIPEPYEIELALAA
;
A
#
# COMPACT_ATOMS: atom_id res chain seq x y z
N MET A 1 27.72 -13.62 0.83
CA MET A 1 28.09 -12.97 2.10
C MET A 1 27.10 -11.84 2.29
N ALA A 2 26.54 -11.74 3.47
CA ALA A 2 25.77 -10.58 3.87
C ALA A 2 26.76 -9.52 4.40
N SER A 3 26.51 -8.25 4.08
CA SER A 3 27.21 -7.16 4.79
C SER A 3 26.70 -7.10 6.23
N ILE A 4 27.61 -6.92 7.19
CA ILE A 4 27.28 -6.76 8.62
C ILE A 4 26.29 -5.61 8.83
N GLU A 5 26.38 -4.58 8.01
CA GLU A 5 25.52 -3.39 8.06
C GLU A 5 24.05 -3.71 7.71
N ARG A 6 23.79 -4.80 6.99
CA ARG A 6 22.43 -5.23 6.64
C ARG A 6 21.74 -6.06 7.72
N THR A 7 22.42 -6.34 8.83
CA THR A 7 21.92 -7.24 9.87
C THR A 7 21.70 -6.50 11.18
N ALA A 8 20.91 -7.09 12.07
CA ALA A 8 20.73 -6.66 13.45
C ALA A 8 21.96 -6.98 14.32
N TYR A 9 23.09 -7.38 13.71
CA TYR A 9 24.32 -7.69 14.45
C TYR A 9 24.81 -6.44 15.20
N PRO A 10 24.95 -6.49 16.53
CA PRO A 10 25.26 -5.30 17.32
C PRO A 10 26.63 -4.71 16.99
N GLN A 11 26.66 -3.40 16.77
CA GLN A 11 27.88 -2.63 16.50
C GLN A 11 27.92 -1.37 17.38
N PHE A 12 29.12 -0.86 17.63
CA PHE A 12 29.27 0.47 18.20
C PHE A 12 28.74 1.52 17.22
N LYS A 13 27.95 2.46 17.73
CA LYS A 13 27.63 3.68 16.97
C LYS A 13 28.90 4.52 16.88
N ARG A 14 29.18 5.08 15.69
CA ARG A 14 30.37 5.93 15.46
C ARG A 14 30.38 7.15 16.39
N ASN A 15 29.20 7.72 16.69
CA ASN A 15 29.00 8.82 17.64
C ASN A 15 27.84 8.50 18.60
N PRO A 16 28.10 7.83 19.75
CA PRO A 16 27.05 7.57 20.74
C PRO A 16 26.64 8.86 21.44
N VAL A 17 25.34 9.17 21.43
CA VAL A 17 24.77 10.38 22.05
C VAL A 17 24.75 10.28 23.58
N VAL A 18 24.71 11.41 24.29
CA VAL A 18 24.78 11.45 25.78
C VAL A 18 23.68 10.61 26.43
N ARG A 19 22.43 10.70 25.96
CA ARG A 19 21.33 9.89 26.50
C ARG A 19 21.57 8.37 26.35
N GLU A 20 22.17 7.95 25.25
CA GLU A 20 22.51 6.54 25.02
C GLU A 20 23.71 6.10 25.86
N LEU A 21 24.71 6.97 26.02
CA LEU A 21 25.80 6.75 26.97
C LEU A 21 25.26 6.52 28.39
N VAL A 22 24.31 7.36 28.82
CA VAL A 22 23.65 7.22 30.12
C VAL A 22 22.85 5.92 30.21
N ALA A 23 21.97 5.64 29.24
CA ALA A 23 21.07 4.50 29.29
C ALA A 23 21.80 3.15 29.18
N ALA A 24 22.78 3.03 28.28
CA ALA A 24 23.40 1.75 27.95
C ALA A 24 24.72 1.49 28.70
N TYR A 25 25.46 2.55 29.07
CA TYR A 25 26.84 2.42 29.55
C TYR A 25 27.05 2.95 30.97
N THR A 26 26.01 3.42 31.67
CA THR A 26 26.12 3.71 33.11
C THR A 26 26.03 2.40 33.91
N PRO A 27 27.04 2.05 34.72
CA PRO A 27 26.97 0.87 35.57
C PRO A 27 25.93 1.04 36.69
N THR A 28 25.15 -0.01 36.96
CA THR A 28 24.22 -0.05 38.09
C THR A 28 24.92 -0.46 39.39
N ASP A 29 24.28 -0.28 40.55
CA ASP A 29 24.88 -0.65 41.84
C ASP A 29 25.31 -2.14 41.93
N PRO A 30 24.52 -3.12 41.45
CA PRO A 30 24.97 -4.52 41.38
C PRO A 30 26.19 -4.73 40.49
N GLU A 31 26.30 -3.98 39.38
CA GLU A 31 27.43 -4.06 38.46
C GLU A 31 28.70 -3.44 39.08
N LEU A 32 28.55 -2.33 39.81
CA LEU A 32 29.65 -1.71 40.57
C LEU A 32 30.18 -2.65 41.65
N ALA A 33 29.29 -3.33 42.37
CA ALA A 33 29.64 -4.35 43.36
C ALA A 33 30.39 -5.53 42.71
N PHE A 34 29.90 -6.03 41.57
CA PHE A 34 30.58 -7.07 40.79
C PHE A 34 32.00 -6.66 40.39
N VAL A 35 32.18 -5.44 39.87
CA VAL A 35 33.50 -4.94 39.47
C VAL A 35 34.44 -4.82 40.67
N ALA A 36 33.95 -4.35 41.83
CA ALA A 36 34.72 -4.23 43.06
C ALA A 36 35.19 -5.58 43.62
N GLN A 37 34.33 -6.60 43.56
CA GLN A 37 34.63 -7.94 44.07
C GLN A 37 35.71 -8.67 43.26
N ASN A 38 35.83 -8.38 41.96
CA ASN A 38 36.71 -9.11 41.05
C ASN A 38 38.09 -8.44 40.82
N THR A 39 38.25 -7.16 41.15
CA THR A 39 39.54 -6.47 41.05
C THR A 39 39.62 -5.20 41.92
N ARG A 40 40.78 -5.00 42.56
CA ARG A 40 41.06 -3.81 43.39
C ARG A 40 41.82 -2.70 42.66
N GLN A 41 42.55 -3.02 41.57
CA GLN A 41 43.37 -2.05 40.85
C GLN A 41 42.53 -1.14 39.92
N PRO A 42 42.72 0.20 39.94
CA PRO A 42 41.91 1.14 39.16
C PRO A 42 41.84 0.85 37.66
N ALA A 43 42.98 0.53 37.03
CA ALA A 43 43.05 0.21 35.59
C ALA A 43 42.27 -1.06 35.24
N HIS A 44 42.34 -2.08 36.10
CA HIS A 44 41.58 -3.33 35.91
C HIS A 44 40.08 -3.15 36.21
N ARG A 45 39.69 -2.26 37.14
CA ARG A 45 38.28 -1.93 37.40
C ARG A 45 37.66 -1.27 36.19
N LEU A 46 38.38 -0.33 35.57
CA LEU A 46 37.95 0.30 34.32
C LEU A 46 37.81 -0.73 33.20
N THR A 47 38.80 -1.61 32.99
CA THR A 47 38.72 -2.65 31.96
C THR A 47 37.56 -3.62 32.17
N LEU A 48 37.35 -4.09 33.40
CA LEU A 48 36.27 -5.04 33.71
C LEU A 48 34.88 -4.40 33.52
N ALA A 49 34.71 -3.14 33.93
CA ALA A 49 33.47 -2.40 33.72
C ALA A 49 33.20 -2.14 32.23
N ILE A 50 34.22 -1.78 31.45
CA ILE A 50 34.10 -1.62 30.00
C ILE A 50 33.62 -2.94 29.38
N LEU A 51 34.31 -4.06 29.67
CA LEU A 51 33.93 -5.37 29.12
C LEU A 51 32.51 -5.80 29.52
N LEU A 52 32.08 -5.49 30.76
CA LEU A 52 30.73 -5.80 31.22
C LEU A 52 29.67 -5.00 30.45
N LYS A 53 29.81 -3.67 30.39
CA LYS A 53 28.82 -2.81 29.72
C LYS A 53 28.80 -3.01 28.20
N THR A 54 29.98 -3.22 27.58
CA THR A 54 30.03 -3.52 26.15
C THR A 54 29.44 -4.89 25.84
N PHE A 55 29.65 -5.90 26.68
CA PHE A 55 29.01 -7.22 26.50
C PHE A 55 27.49 -7.14 26.65
N GLN A 56 26.96 -6.43 27.66
CA GLN A 56 25.51 -6.24 27.80
C GLN A 56 24.89 -5.52 26.59
N ARG A 57 25.64 -4.60 25.97
CA ARG A 57 25.17 -3.88 24.79
C ARG A 57 25.31 -4.69 23.49
N LEU A 58 26.38 -5.45 23.33
CA LEU A 58 26.74 -6.10 22.06
C LEU A 58 26.44 -7.59 22.01
N GLY A 59 26.30 -8.26 23.15
CA GLY A 59 26.15 -9.72 23.24
C GLY A 59 27.43 -10.51 22.95
N TYR A 60 28.57 -9.85 22.74
CA TYR A 60 29.91 -10.44 22.56
C TYR A 60 30.99 -9.54 23.19
N PHE A 61 32.20 -10.07 23.34
CA PHE A 61 33.34 -9.29 23.86
C PHE A 61 34.12 -8.61 22.72
N PRO A 62 34.04 -7.27 22.56
CA PRO A 62 34.82 -6.55 21.55
C PRO A 62 36.30 -6.43 21.96
N ALA A 63 37.16 -6.08 21.01
CA ALA A 63 38.52 -5.67 21.36
C ALA A 63 38.48 -4.29 22.07
N LEU A 64 39.39 -4.07 23.02
CA LEU A 64 39.33 -2.86 23.88
C LEU A 64 39.62 -1.57 23.11
N ASP A 65 40.37 -1.66 22.02
CA ASP A 65 40.70 -0.59 21.07
C ASP A 65 39.54 -0.26 20.11
N GLU A 66 38.62 -1.19 19.89
CA GLU A 66 37.39 -0.96 19.12
C GLU A 66 36.32 -0.15 19.90
N VAL A 67 36.47 -0.02 21.22
CA VAL A 67 35.49 0.69 22.07
C VAL A 67 35.62 2.21 21.86
N PRO A 68 34.53 2.91 21.50
CA PRO A 68 34.59 4.35 21.26
C PRO A 68 35.14 5.14 22.45
N PRO A 69 36.04 6.12 22.24
CA PRO A 69 36.60 6.93 23.32
C PRO A 69 35.54 7.63 24.19
N ALA A 70 34.39 7.99 23.61
CA ALA A 70 33.25 8.55 24.33
C ALA A 70 32.67 7.58 25.38
N VAL A 71 32.53 6.29 25.04
CA VAL A 71 32.06 5.23 25.96
C VAL A 71 33.06 5.03 27.09
N VAL A 72 34.36 4.96 26.75
CA VAL A 72 35.43 4.82 27.76
C VAL A 72 35.45 6.00 28.73
N ARG A 73 35.29 7.23 28.23
CA ARG A 73 35.21 8.43 29.07
C ARG A 73 33.98 8.41 29.99
N HIS A 74 32.81 8.02 29.46
CA HIS A 74 31.57 7.93 30.23
C HIS A 74 31.68 6.92 31.40
N ILE A 75 32.13 5.69 31.11
CA ILE A 75 32.28 4.64 32.13
C ILE A 75 33.32 5.05 33.19
N ARG A 76 34.43 5.70 32.78
CA ARG A 76 35.43 6.22 33.71
C ARG A 76 34.84 7.26 34.67
N GLY A 77 34.02 8.17 34.13
CA GLY A 77 33.30 9.17 34.92
C GLY A 77 32.34 8.53 35.92
N ALA A 78 31.54 7.54 35.48
CA ALA A 78 30.61 6.81 36.34
C ALA A 78 31.31 6.06 37.49
N LEU A 79 32.53 5.54 37.25
CA LEU A 79 33.36 4.90 38.28
C LEU A 79 34.12 5.89 39.19
N LYS A 80 33.98 7.20 38.97
CA LYS A 80 34.71 8.27 39.69
C LYS A 80 36.24 8.09 39.65
N LEU A 81 36.78 7.56 38.54
CA LEU A 81 38.21 7.35 38.36
C LEU A 81 38.89 8.60 37.78
N ARG A 82 40.15 8.84 38.16
CA ARG A 82 40.96 9.95 37.62
C ARG A 82 41.16 9.81 36.11
N VAL A 83 41.22 10.94 35.39
CA VAL A 83 41.35 11.00 33.92
C VAL A 83 42.57 10.24 33.39
N GLN A 84 43.66 10.19 34.17
CA GLN A 84 44.92 9.50 33.84
C GLN A 84 44.80 7.96 33.84
N VAL A 85 43.76 7.39 34.46
CA VAL A 85 43.56 5.94 34.53
C VAL A 85 43.13 5.41 33.17
N LYS A 86 44.03 4.67 32.51
CA LYS A 86 43.77 3.97 31.26
C LYS A 86 43.31 2.53 31.51
N PRO A 87 42.54 1.91 30.59
CA PRO A 87 42.22 0.49 30.66
C PRO A 87 43.51 -0.35 30.71
N ALA A 88 43.56 -1.34 31.60
CA ALA A 88 44.67 -2.29 31.70
C ALA A 88 44.77 -3.18 30.46
N ALA A 89 45.99 -3.38 29.94
CA ALA A 89 46.29 -4.40 28.94
C ALA A 89 46.20 -5.79 29.60
N LEU A 90 45.31 -6.64 29.09
CA LEU A 90 45.06 -7.96 29.68
C LEU A 90 45.85 -9.06 28.97
N ALA A 91 46.67 -9.80 29.74
CA ALA A 91 47.18 -11.11 29.33
C ALA A 91 46.02 -12.10 29.11
N ASN A 92 46.23 -13.12 28.26
CA ASN A 92 45.19 -14.07 27.85
C ASN A 92 44.48 -14.74 29.05
N ALA A 93 45.22 -15.21 30.05
CA ALA A 93 44.65 -15.86 31.24
C ALA A 93 43.69 -14.93 32.02
N SER A 94 44.09 -13.68 32.25
CA SER A 94 43.26 -12.67 32.93
C SER A 94 42.03 -12.28 32.11
N ARG A 95 42.16 -12.22 30.78
CA ARG A 95 41.05 -11.93 29.85
C ARG A 95 39.98 -13.02 29.90
N TYR A 96 40.37 -14.28 29.75
CA TYR A 96 39.43 -15.42 29.83
C TYR A 96 38.77 -15.53 31.21
N ARG A 97 39.50 -15.21 32.29
CA ARG A 97 38.93 -15.13 33.64
C ARG A 97 37.81 -14.09 33.72
N TYR A 98 38.02 -12.88 33.17
CA TYR A 98 36.99 -11.84 33.16
C TYR A 98 35.78 -12.23 32.30
N TYR A 99 36.00 -12.83 31.13
CA TYR A 99 34.89 -13.33 30.29
C TYR A 99 34.04 -14.37 31.04
N ARG A 100 34.69 -15.33 31.72
CA ARG A 100 33.97 -16.34 32.53
C ARG A 100 33.15 -15.70 33.65
N ARG A 101 33.70 -14.71 34.37
CA ARG A 101 33.02 -14.02 35.45
C ARG A 101 31.83 -13.19 34.96
N ILE A 102 31.98 -12.48 33.83
CA ILE A 102 30.89 -11.71 33.21
C ILE A 102 29.77 -12.65 32.75
N ARG A 103 30.10 -13.74 32.06
CA ARG A 103 29.12 -14.76 31.63
C ARG A 103 28.34 -15.34 32.81
N GLN A 104 29.02 -15.67 33.91
CA GLN A 104 28.38 -16.15 35.14
C GLN A 104 27.45 -15.11 35.77
N PHE A 105 27.90 -13.85 35.84
CA PHE A 105 27.11 -12.75 36.40
C PHE A 105 25.84 -12.46 35.58
N LEU A 106 25.94 -12.51 34.25
CA LEU A 106 24.81 -12.27 33.34
C LEU A 106 23.98 -13.52 33.02
N GLN A 107 24.37 -14.69 33.53
CA GLN A 107 23.75 -15.98 33.22
C GLN A 107 23.70 -16.29 31.71
N VAL A 108 24.82 -16.01 31.02
CA VAL A 108 24.97 -16.23 29.57
C VAL A 108 25.95 -17.36 29.30
N ARG A 109 25.60 -18.26 28.38
CA ARG A 109 26.46 -19.36 27.93
C ARG A 109 27.41 -18.89 26.82
N ALA A 110 28.61 -19.45 26.79
CA ALA A 110 29.55 -19.19 25.70
C ALA A 110 29.04 -19.80 24.38
N TYR A 111 29.35 -19.19 23.23
CA TYR A 111 28.94 -19.74 21.94
C TYR A 111 29.45 -21.17 21.69
N SER A 112 30.63 -21.51 22.24
CA SER A 112 31.20 -22.86 22.17
C SER A 112 30.36 -23.91 22.90
N ASP A 113 29.50 -23.50 23.83
CA ASP A 113 28.62 -24.38 24.61
C ASP A 113 27.25 -24.54 23.92
N GLY A 114 27.26 -25.14 22.73
CA GLY A 114 26.04 -25.47 21.97
C GLY A 114 25.44 -24.36 21.11
N GLY A 115 26.00 -23.15 21.11
CA GLY A 115 25.50 -22.01 20.32
C GLY A 115 25.44 -22.27 18.82
N LEU A 116 26.39 -23.04 18.27
CA LEU A 116 26.36 -23.45 16.85
C LEU A 116 25.10 -24.27 16.51
N LYS A 117 24.67 -25.18 17.38
CA LYS A 117 23.49 -26.03 17.15
C LYS A 117 22.21 -25.20 17.16
N VAL A 118 22.10 -24.28 18.13
CA VAL A 118 20.98 -23.34 18.26
C VAL A 118 20.85 -22.47 17.00
N ALA A 119 21.94 -21.80 16.62
CA ALA A 119 21.95 -20.94 15.43
C ALA A 119 21.69 -21.75 14.14
N ALA A 120 22.28 -22.94 14.00
CA ALA A 120 22.09 -23.77 12.81
C ALA A 120 20.65 -24.24 12.65
N ARG A 121 20.00 -24.64 13.75
CA ARG A 121 18.59 -25.06 13.73
C ARG A 121 17.67 -23.90 13.34
N ALA A 122 17.83 -22.75 13.99
CA ALA A 122 17.01 -21.57 13.73
C ALA A 122 17.13 -21.12 12.26
N VAL A 123 18.36 -21.07 11.75
CA VAL A 123 18.61 -20.71 10.34
C VAL A 123 18.06 -21.77 9.38
N TYR A 124 18.13 -23.05 9.71
CA TYR A 124 17.61 -24.12 8.86
C TYR A 124 16.08 -24.05 8.72
N GLU A 125 15.37 -23.90 9.84
CA GLU A 125 13.92 -23.73 9.88
C GLU A 125 13.50 -22.45 9.13
N ALA A 126 14.19 -21.34 9.37
CA ALA A 126 13.94 -20.08 8.68
C ALA A 126 14.23 -20.13 7.17
N ALA A 127 15.33 -20.77 6.77
CA ALA A 127 15.75 -20.86 5.37
C ALA A 127 14.83 -21.76 4.53
N ALA A 128 14.02 -22.62 5.16
CA ALA A 128 13.02 -23.41 4.47
C ALA A 128 11.96 -22.51 3.80
N VAL A 129 11.65 -21.37 4.42
CA VAL A 129 10.59 -20.44 3.97
C VAL A 129 11.18 -19.15 3.38
N MET A 130 12.22 -18.59 4.01
CA MET A 130 12.83 -17.30 3.65
C MET A 130 14.15 -17.48 2.88
N ASP A 131 14.55 -16.48 2.10
CA ASP A 131 15.79 -16.57 1.30
C ASP A 131 16.81 -15.44 1.47
N ASN A 132 16.48 -14.38 2.20
CA ASN A 132 17.41 -13.26 2.42
C ASN A 132 18.44 -13.62 3.53
N PRO A 133 19.75 -13.64 3.25
CA PRO A 133 20.79 -13.93 4.23
C PRO A 133 20.78 -13.02 5.46
N ALA A 134 20.45 -11.74 5.30
CA ALA A 134 20.41 -10.82 6.43
C ALA A 134 19.31 -11.20 7.42
N ASP A 135 18.11 -11.54 6.91
CA ASP A 135 16.98 -11.96 7.72
C ASP A 135 17.28 -13.30 8.42
N LEU A 136 17.94 -14.24 7.72
CA LEU A 136 18.38 -15.50 8.33
C LEU A 136 19.42 -15.29 9.44
N ILE A 137 20.35 -14.34 9.28
CA ILE A 137 21.30 -13.97 10.34
C ILE A 137 20.55 -13.32 11.52
N ASN A 138 19.55 -12.48 11.26
CA ASN A 138 18.74 -11.85 12.31
C ASN A 138 17.99 -12.89 13.13
N VAL A 139 17.38 -13.90 12.49
CA VAL A 139 16.75 -15.03 13.20
C VAL A 139 17.76 -15.78 14.08
N ALA A 140 18.99 -15.99 13.58
CA ALA A 140 20.04 -16.61 14.38
C ALA A 140 20.40 -15.75 15.61
N ILE A 141 20.53 -14.44 15.44
CA ILE A 141 20.83 -13.50 16.52
C ILE A 141 19.71 -13.52 17.56
N GLU A 142 18.45 -13.39 17.12
CA GLU A 142 17.28 -13.39 17.99
C GLU A 142 17.21 -14.68 18.82
N GLN A 143 17.38 -15.84 18.17
CA GLN A 143 17.37 -17.13 18.87
C GLN A 143 18.53 -17.27 19.87
N LEU A 144 19.74 -16.83 19.51
CA LEU A 144 20.89 -16.86 20.41
C LEU A 144 20.68 -15.95 21.63
N VAL A 145 20.13 -14.75 21.43
CA VAL A 145 19.81 -13.81 22.52
C VAL A 145 18.71 -14.39 23.42
N ARG A 146 17.65 -14.95 22.84
CA ARG A 146 16.54 -15.59 23.57
C ARG A 146 17.02 -16.74 24.45
N ASP A 147 17.94 -17.57 23.94
CA ASP A 147 18.51 -18.73 24.66
C ASP A 147 19.71 -18.36 25.56
N ARG A 148 19.95 -17.05 25.76
CA ARG A 148 21.06 -16.47 26.54
C ARG A 148 22.42 -17.05 26.16
N VAL A 149 22.72 -17.04 24.87
CA VAL A 149 24.00 -17.47 24.30
C VAL A 149 24.76 -16.25 23.76
N GLU A 150 26.05 -16.20 24.03
CA GLU A 150 26.96 -15.20 23.46
C GLU A 150 26.96 -15.23 21.93
N LEU A 151 26.95 -14.05 21.31
CA LEU A 151 27.05 -13.93 19.86
C LEU A 151 28.48 -14.25 19.40
N PRO A 152 28.66 -15.11 18.38
CA PRO A 152 29.96 -15.31 17.77
C PRO A 152 30.29 -14.13 16.85
N ALA A 153 31.54 -14.04 16.39
CA ALA A 153 31.91 -13.09 15.35
C ALA A 153 30.95 -13.17 14.15
N PHE A 154 30.59 -12.02 13.57
CA PHE A 154 29.67 -11.93 12.43
C PHE A 154 30.04 -12.88 11.27
N SER A 155 31.34 -13.01 10.98
CA SER A 155 31.85 -13.92 9.94
C SER A 155 31.50 -15.40 10.19
N THR A 156 31.24 -15.79 11.43
CA THR A 156 30.77 -17.13 11.79
C THR A 156 29.30 -17.31 11.42
N LEU A 157 28.44 -16.35 11.77
CA LEU A 157 27.02 -16.37 11.39
C LEU A 157 26.84 -16.27 9.87
N ASP A 158 27.57 -15.38 9.19
CA ASP A 158 27.50 -15.25 7.73
C ASP A 158 27.92 -16.55 7.02
N ARG A 159 29.01 -17.18 7.46
CA ARG A 159 29.44 -18.49 6.91
C ARG A 159 28.41 -19.59 7.18
N LEU A 160 27.86 -19.65 8.39
CA LEU A 160 26.84 -20.63 8.78
C LEU A 160 25.58 -20.46 7.92
N THR A 161 25.05 -19.24 7.86
CA THR A 161 23.86 -18.91 7.07
C THR A 161 24.06 -19.20 5.60
N ARG A 162 25.21 -18.81 5.03
CA ARG A 162 25.54 -19.14 3.64
C ARG A 162 25.51 -20.65 3.40
N ARG A 163 26.12 -21.45 4.28
CA ARG A 163 26.17 -22.90 4.14
C ARG A 163 24.78 -23.53 4.20
N ILE A 164 24.00 -23.17 5.22
CA ILE A 164 22.65 -23.72 5.43
C ILE A 164 21.71 -23.31 4.30
N ARG A 165 21.70 -22.03 3.92
CA ARG A 165 20.90 -21.57 2.79
C ARG A 165 21.27 -22.28 1.48
N THR A 166 22.57 -22.43 1.20
CA THR A 166 23.02 -23.18 0.01
C THR A 166 22.51 -24.61 0.04
N LEU A 167 22.52 -25.25 1.21
CA LEU A 167 22.01 -26.60 1.39
C LEU A 167 20.49 -26.68 1.19
N VAL A 168 19.72 -25.77 1.79
CA VAL A 168 18.25 -25.76 1.68
C VAL A 168 17.81 -25.45 0.25
N ASN A 169 18.35 -24.39 -0.37
CA ASN A 169 18.03 -24.07 -1.76
C ASN A 169 18.51 -25.17 -2.72
N GLY A 170 19.68 -25.75 -2.48
CA GLY A 170 20.19 -26.89 -3.24
C GLY A 170 19.25 -28.08 -3.21
N ARG A 171 18.59 -28.36 -2.07
CA ARG A 171 17.57 -29.42 -1.97
C ARG A 171 16.35 -29.12 -2.83
N TYR A 172 15.81 -27.89 -2.79
CA TYR A 172 14.70 -27.50 -3.66
C TYR A 172 15.08 -27.57 -5.14
N PHE A 173 16.27 -27.09 -5.51
CA PHE A 173 16.74 -27.15 -6.89
C PHE A 173 16.91 -28.58 -7.39
N ALA A 174 17.50 -29.46 -6.59
CA ALA A 174 17.64 -30.88 -6.91
C ALA A 174 16.28 -31.59 -6.99
N GLN A 175 15.34 -31.27 -6.10
CA GLN A 175 13.98 -31.81 -6.11
C GLN A 175 13.23 -31.45 -7.39
N ILE A 176 13.32 -30.19 -7.84
CA ILE A 176 12.72 -29.73 -9.09
C ILE A 176 13.41 -30.42 -10.28
N GLU A 177 14.75 -30.43 -10.31
CA GLU A 177 15.51 -31.05 -11.40
C GLU A 177 15.25 -32.56 -11.55
N ALA A 178 15.04 -33.26 -10.44
CA ALA A 178 14.74 -34.69 -10.44
C ALA A 178 13.35 -35.03 -11.01
N ARG A 179 12.41 -34.07 -10.98
CA ARG A 179 11.06 -34.24 -11.54
C ARG A 179 10.97 -33.86 -13.02
N LEU A 180 11.96 -33.12 -13.53
CA LEU A 180 12.02 -32.71 -14.92
C LEU A 180 12.55 -33.84 -15.81
N THR A 181 11.83 -34.11 -16.89
CA THR A 181 12.26 -34.99 -17.98
C THR A 181 13.40 -34.37 -18.78
N VAL A 182 14.10 -35.19 -19.58
CA VAL A 182 15.20 -34.71 -20.45
C VAL A 182 14.68 -33.70 -21.48
N ASP A 183 13.52 -33.95 -22.06
CA ASP A 183 12.85 -33.06 -23.01
C ASP A 183 12.51 -31.70 -22.38
N GLU A 184 11.90 -31.69 -21.19
CA GLU A 184 11.60 -30.45 -20.47
C GLU A 184 12.87 -29.64 -20.15
N LYS A 185 13.96 -30.31 -19.78
CA LYS A 185 15.26 -29.64 -19.56
C LYS A 185 15.77 -28.97 -20.84
N GLN A 186 15.68 -29.64 -21.99
CA GLN A 186 16.07 -29.08 -23.28
C GLN A 186 15.20 -27.87 -23.66
N ARG A 187 13.87 -27.96 -23.47
CA ARG A 187 12.96 -26.83 -23.68
C ARG A 187 13.32 -25.62 -22.82
N LEU A 188 13.66 -25.83 -21.55
CA LEU A 188 14.10 -24.75 -20.64
C LEU A 188 15.42 -24.10 -21.10
N GLU A 189 16.38 -24.88 -21.61
CA GLU A 189 17.62 -24.33 -22.19
C GLU A 189 17.33 -23.51 -23.46
N GLY A 190 16.40 -23.98 -24.30
CA GLY A 190 15.97 -23.28 -25.53
C GLY A 190 15.45 -21.87 -25.24
N LEU A 191 14.79 -21.64 -24.09
CA LEU A 191 14.33 -20.31 -23.69
C LEU A 191 15.45 -19.28 -23.56
N LEU A 192 16.67 -19.74 -23.26
CA LEU A 192 17.83 -18.89 -23.08
C LEU A 192 18.59 -18.66 -24.39
N GLN A 193 18.28 -19.38 -25.45
CA GLN A 193 18.93 -19.26 -26.75
C GLN A 193 18.32 -18.13 -27.57
N VAL A 194 19.16 -17.40 -28.30
CA VAL A 194 18.69 -16.38 -29.25
C VAL A 194 18.70 -17.06 -30.60
N GLU A 195 17.52 -17.21 -31.20
CA GLU A 195 17.38 -17.80 -32.54
C GLU A 195 18.02 -16.89 -33.60
N GLU A 196 18.50 -17.49 -34.67
CA GLU A 196 19.15 -16.79 -35.78
C GLU A 196 18.17 -15.77 -36.41
N GLY A 197 18.60 -14.52 -36.54
CA GLY A 197 17.75 -13.41 -37.02
C GLY A 197 16.86 -12.73 -35.96
N ARG A 198 16.81 -13.22 -34.72
CA ARG A 198 16.11 -12.54 -33.61
C ARG A 198 17.09 -11.79 -32.71
N GLN A 199 16.68 -10.63 -32.19
CA GLN A 199 17.50 -9.86 -31.23
C GLN A 199 17.30 -10.30 -29.77
N LYS A 200 16.24 -11.06 -29.47
CA LYS A 200 15.84 -11.43 -28.11
C LYS A 200 15.51 -12.91 -28.03
N SER A 201 15.89 -13.55 -26.92
CA SER A 201 15.57 -14.95 -26.64
C SER A 201 14.08 -15.15 -26.28
N PRO A 202 13.53 -16.36 -26.40
CA PRO A 202 12.15 -16.66 -25.98
C PRO A 202 11.85 -16.31 -24.51
N LEU A 203 12.86 -16.31 -23.62
CA LEU A 203 12.75 -15.78 -22.26
C LEU A 203 12.12 -14.38 -22.18
N HIS A 204 12.37 -13.51 -23.17
CA HIS A 204 11.78 -12.17 -23.18
C HIS A 204 10.26 -12.20 -23.36
N VAL A 205 9.74 -13.17 -24.11
CA VAL A 205 8.29 -13.35 -24.31
C VAL A 205 7.61 -13.71 -23.00
N ILE A 206 8.21 -14.59 -22.18
CA ILE A 206 7.70 -14.96 -20.85
C ILE A 206 7.60 -13.76 -19.90
N LYS A 207 8.48 -12.77 -20.07
CA LYS A 207 8.54 -11.57 -19.22
C LYS A 207 7.66 -10.42 -19.72
N ARG A 208 6.92 -10.63 -20.81
CA ARG A 208 6.09 -9.61 -21.45
C ARG A 208 5.03 -9.10 -20.47
N LEU A 209 4.80 -7.80 -20.50
CA LEU A 209 3.78 -7.12 -19.71
C LEU A 209 2.52 -6.89 -20.55
N PRO A 210 1.33 -6.84 -19.93
CA PRO A 210 0.11 -6.52 -20.63
C PRO A 210 0.09 -5.06 -21.08
N LYS A 211 -0.42 -4.83 -22.30
CA LYS A 211 -0.57 -3.50 -22.91
C LYS A 211 -1.92 -2.88 -22.56
N ARG A 212 -2.19 -1.66 -23.06
CA ARG A 212 -3.47 -0.95 -22.89
C ARG A 212 -4.71 -1.79 -23.25
N SER A 213 -5.86 -1.46 -22.66
CA SER A 213 -7.11 -2.20 -22.86
C SER A 213 -7.73 -2.04 -24.27
N SER A 214 -7.29 -2.87 -25.22
CA SER A 214 -7.82 -2.96 -26.58
C SER A 214 -8.26 -4.40 -26.90
N LEU A 215 -9.13 -4.58 -27.90
CA LEU A 215 -9.53 -5.92 -28.35
C LEU A 215 -8.33 -6.71 -28.88
N GLN A 216 -7.44 -6.06 -29.64
CA GLN A 216 -6.22 -6.66 -30.15
C GLN A 216 -5.32 -7.16 -29.01
N HIS A 217 -5.08 -6.33 -27.98
CA HIS A 217 -4.23 -6.73 -26.86
C HIS A 217 -4.89 -7.79 -25.97
N PHE A 218 -6.22 -7.80 -25.90
CA PHE A 218 -6.95 -8.87 -25.21
C PHE A 218 -6.75 -10.21 -25.93
N GLN A 219 -6.82 -10.22 -27.26
CA GLN A 219 -6.49 -11.38 -28.09
C GLN A 219 -5.02 -11.81 -27.92
N GLU A 220 -4.07 -10.87 -28.00
CA GLU A 220 -2.63 -11.14 -27.76
C GLU A 220 -2.38 -11.74 -26.37
N LEU A 221 -3.14 -11.35 -25.36
CA LEU A 221 -2.99 -11.87 -24.00
C LEU A 221 -3.52 -13.30 -23.88
N ILE A 222 -4.63 -13.63 -24.56
CA ILE A 222 -5.15 -15.01 -24.66
C ILE A 222 -4.17 -15.89 -25.43
N ASP A 223 -3.59 -15.40 -26.52
CA ASP A 223 -2.56 -16.12 -27.27
C ASP A 223 -1.34 -16.37 -26.37
N HIS A 224 -0.93 -15.36 -25.60
CA HIS A 224 0.21 -15.48 -24.69
C HIS A 224 0.01 -16.52 -23.58
N ILE A 225 -1.16 -16.60 -22.93
CA ILE A 225 -1.41 -17.65 -21.93
C ILE A 225 -1.50 -19.04 -22.57
N ALA A 226 -1.95 -19.16 -23.83
CA ALA A 226 -1.91 -20.42 -24.56
C ALA A 226 -0.46 -20.86 -24.83
N GLU A 227 0.38 -19.95 -25.34
CA GLU A 227 1.83 -20.18 -25.51
C GLU A 227 2.50 -20.56 -24.19
N LEU A 228 2.18 -19.86 -23.10
CA LEU A 228 2.68 -20.21 -21.76
C LEU A 228 2.19 -21.59 -21.32
N GLY A 229 1.01 -22.02 -21.75
CA GLY A 229 0.45 -23.36 -21.49
C GLY A 229 1.27 -24.49 -22.13
N GLU A 230 1.86 -24.25 -23.30
CA GLU A 230 2.68 -25.22 -24.05
C GLU A 230 4.09 -25.42 -23.45
N LEU A 231 4.54 -24.47 -22.63
CA LEU A 231 5.80 -24.59 -21.89
C LEU A 231 5.75 -25.69 -20.83
N VAL A 232 6.92 -25.98 -20.24
CA VAL A 232 7.06 -26.96 -19.16
C VAL A 232 6.00 -26.77 -18.06
N GLY A 233 5.32 -27.85 -17.68
CA GLY A 233 4.36 -27.86 -16.58
C GLY A 233 4.99 -27.34 -15.28
N SER A 234 4.23 -26.79 -14.35
CA SER A 234 4.83 -26.25 -13.10
C SER A 234 4.24 -26.81 -11.82
N GLU A 235 3.02 -27.32 -11.82
CA GLU A 235 2.33 -27.72 -10.59
C GLU A 235 2.99 -28.92 -9.90
N LEU A 236 3.23 -30.01 -10.65
CA LEU A 236 3.91 -31.21 -10.13
C LEU A 236 5.36 -30.92 -9.75
N HIS A 237 6.08 -30.16 -10.59
CA HIS A 237 7.50 -29.88 -10.40
C HIS A 237 7.75 -29.03 -9.14
N LEU A 238 6.86 -28.08 -8.84
CA LEU A 238 6.98 -27.18 -7.69
C LEU A 238 6.31 -27.71 -6.40
N ALA A 239 5.72 -28.92 -6.41
CA ALA A 239 5.07 -29.49 -5.24
C ALA A 239 6.03 -29.59 -4.03
N GLY A 240 5.64 -29.05 -2.88
CA GLY A 240 6.47 -28.99 -1.66
C GLY A 240 7.49 -27.84 -1.61
N VAL A 241 7.57 -27.00 -2.64
CA VAL A 241 8.33 -25.74 -2.59
C VAL A 241 7.41 -24.63 -2.07
N PRO A 242 7.74 -23.94 -0.96
CA PRO A 242 6.91 -22.88 -0.42
C PRO A 242 6.70 -21.72 -1.41
N GLU A 243 5.52 -21.08 -1.37
CA GLU A 243 5.16 -20.01 -2.30
C GLU A 243 6.13 -18.82 -2.25
N ILE A 244 6.61 -18.46 -1.06
CA ILE A 244 7.62 -17.40 -0.87
C ILE A 244 8.92 -17.72 -1.64
N LYS A 245 9.35 -19.00 -1.66
CA LYS A 245 10.53 -19.44 -2.44
C LYS A 245 10.26 -19.39 -3.93
N ARG A 246 9.08 -19.82 -4.38
CA ARG A 246 8.68 -19.74 -5.79
C ARG A 246 8.71 -18.30 -6.29
N LYS A 247 8.10 -17.37 -5.55
CA LYS A 247 8.13 -15.92 -5.83
C LYS A 247 9.54 -15.36 -5.85
N HIS A 248 10.38 -15.72 -4.86
CA HIS A 248 11.77 -15.27 -4.80
C HIS A 248 12.60 -15.73 -6.02
N PHE A 249 12.52 -17.01 -6.36
CA PHE A 249 13.24 -17.57 -7.51
C PHE A 249 12.74 -17.01 -8.85
N ALA A 250 11.42 -16.81 -8.99
CA ALA A 250 10.83 -16.16 -10.15
C ALA A 250 11.30 -14.70 -10.29
N ALA A 251 11.35 -13.95 -9.17
CA ALA A 251 11.84 -12.58 -9.16
C ALA A 251 13.33 -12.48 -9.50
N GLU A 252 14.16 -13.43 -9.02
CA GLU A 252 15.57 -13.53 -9.42
C GLU A 252 15.70 -13.75 -10.93
N ALA A 253 14.93 -14.69 -11.50
CA ALA A 253 14.93 -14.95 -12.93
C ALA A 253 14.40 -13.77 -13.76
N ARG A 254 13.41 -13.03 -13.26
CA ARG A 254 12.82 -11.86 -13.94
C ARG A 254 13.84 -10.73 -14.08
N ALA A 255 14.63 -10.47 -13.04
CA ALA A 255 15.63 -9.40 -13.02
C ALA A 255 16.86 -9.64 -13.93
N LEU A 256 17.21 -10.91 -14.19
CA LEU A 256 18.41 -11.29 -14.95
C LEU A 256 18.14 -11.49 -16.45
N ASP A 257 19.12 -11.25 -17.30
CA ASP A 257 19.03 -11.60 -18.72
C ASP A 257 19.42 -13.07 -19.01
N ALA A 258 19.25 -13.49 -20.27
CA ALA A 258 19.54 -14.86 -20.68
C ALA A 258 21.03 -15.24 -20.52
N SER A 259 21.94 -14.29 -20.81
CA SER A 259 23.39 -14.52 -20.68
C SER A 259 23.80 -14.73 -19.22
N GLU A 260 23.13 -14.06 -18.30
CA GLU A 260 23.36 -14.17 -16.86
C GLU A 260 22.79 -15.47 -16.29
N LEU A 261 21.58 -15.86 -16.70
CA LEU A 261 20.98 -17.13 -16.28
C LEU A 261 21.77 -18.35 -16.76
N ARG A 262 22.39 -18.27 -17.94
CA ARG A 262 23.28 -19.33 -18.45
C ARG A 262 24.48 -19.61 -17.53
N LYS A 263 24.92 -18.63 -16.71
CA LYS A 263 26.05 -18.79 -15.76
C LYS A 263 25.67 -19.62 -14.53
N PHE A 264 24.39 -19.92 -14.31
CA PHE A 264 23.95 -20.76 -13.19
C PHE A 264 24.24 -22.24 -13.45
N ARG A 265 24.44 -23.00 -12.36
CA ARG A 265 24.47 -24.46 -12.42
C ARG A 265 23.11 -24.99 -12.90
N PRO A 266 23.07 -26.10 -13.65
CA PRO A 266 21.83 -26.63 -14.27
C PRO A 266 20.64 -26.70 -13.31
N ALA A 267 20.81 -27.36 -12.15
CA ALA A 267 19.77 -27.46 -11.12
C ALA A 267 19.13 -26.11 -10.75
N LYS A 268 19.96 -25.09 -10.47
CA LYS A 268 19.47 -23.74 -10.13
C LYS A 268 18.80 -23.10 -11.34
N ARG A 269 19.41 -23.21 -12.52
CA ARG A 269 18.91 -22.62 -13.78
C ARG A 269 17.50 -23.13 -14.10
N TYR A 270 17.29 -24.45 -14.04
CA TYR A 270 15.97 -25.06 -14.26
C TYR A 270 14.96 -24.60 -13.23
N ALA A 271 15.31 -24.63 -11.94
CA ALA A 271 14.40 -24.25 -10.88
C ALA A 271 13.91 -22.79 -11.01
N VAL A 272 14.80 -21.84 -11.26
CA VAL A 272 14.40 -20.43 -11.40
C VAL A 272 13.57 -20.17 -12.65
N LEU A 273 13.82 -20.91 -13.76
CA LEU A 273 13.02 -20.83 -14.98
C LEU A 273 11.62 -21.42 -14.81
N VAL A 274 11.48 -22.58 -14.16
CA VAL A 274 10.17 -23.18 -13.86
C VAL A 274 9.35 -22.27 -12.93
N CYS A 275 9.98 -21.68 -11.91
CA CYS A 275 9.34 -20.67 -11.06
C CYS A 275 8.90 -19.43 -11.86
N LEU A 276 9.71 -18.96 -12.81
CA LEU A 276 9.35 -17.84 -13.69
C LEU A 276 8.15 -18.17 -14.57
N ILE A 277 8.11 -19.34 -15.20
CA ILE A 277 6.98 -19.80 -16.03
C ILE A 277 5.71 -19.90 -15.19
N HIS A 278 5.80 -20.52 -14.00
CA HIS A 278 4.67 -20.59 -13.07
C HIS A 278 4.14 -19.19 -12.74
N ARG A 279 5.03 -18.26 -12.38
CA ARG A 279 4.63 -16.90 -12.03
C ARG A 279 4.05 -16.13 -13.22
N ALA A 280 4.59 -16.33 -14.42
CA ALA A 280 4.04 -15.75 -15.64
C ALA A 280 2.61 -16.23 -15.89
N ARG A 281 2.34 -17.55 -15.79
CA ARG A 281 0.99 -18.11 -15.93
C ARG A 281 -0.01 -17.53 -14.92
N VAL A 282 0.38 -17.44 -13.64
CA VAL A 282 -0.45 -16.83 -12.59
C VAL A 282 -0.77 -15.38 -12.91
N GLN A 283 0.25 -14.58 -13.26
CA GLN A 283 0.09 -13.17 -13.57
C GLN A 283 -0.76 -12.95 -14.82
N THR A 284 -0.55 -13.73 -15.89
CA THR A 284 -1.32 -13.58 -17.13
C THR A 284 -2.80 -13.91 -16.94
N ARG A 285 -3.16 -14.85 -16.05
CA ARG A 285 -4.56 -15.10 -15.67
C ARG A 285 -5.19 -13.89 -14.97
N ASP A 286 -4.47 -13.29 -14.03
CA ASP A 286 -4.91 -12.06 -13.37
C ASP A 286 -5.08 -10.91 -14.38
N ASP A 287 -4.09 -10.71 -15.25
CA ASP A 287 -4.11 -9.67 -16.28
C ASP A 287 -5.28 -9.88 -17.25
N LEU A 288 -5.64 -11.13 -17.55
CA LEU A 288 -6.74 -11.49 -18.46
C LEU A 288 -8.11 -11.18 -17.85
N ALA A 289 -8.30 -11.52 -16.57
CA ALA A 289 -9.52 -11.16 -15.82
C ALA A 289 -9.68 -9.64 -15.70
N GLU A 290 -8.60 -8.91 -15.37
CA GLU A 290 -8.61 -7.45 -15.30
C GLU A 290 -8.89 -6.81 -16.67
N MET A 291 -8.26 -7.31 -17.74
CA MET A 291 -8.52 -6.87 -19.11
C MET A 291 -10.00 -7.03 -19.46
N PHE A 292 -10.59 -8.19 -19.19
CA PHE A 292 -12.02 -8.46 -19.41
C PHE A 292 -12.92 -7.50 -18.64
N ILE A 293 -12.64 -7.30 -17.35
CA ILE A 293 -13.37 -6.34 -16.50
C ILE A 293 -13.34 -4.94 -17.11
N LYS A 294 -12.18 -4.45 -17.54
CA LYS A 294 -12.05 -3.13 -18.19
C LYS A 294 -12.79 -3.07 -19.52
N ARG A 295 -12.76 -4.14 -20.33
CA ARG A 295 -13.49 -4.22 -21.60
C ARG A 295 -15.01 -4.17 -21.39
N MET A 296 -15.55 -4.90 -20.42
CA MET A 296 -16.96 -4.85 -20.06
C MET A 296 -17.36 -3.48 -19.51
N GLY A 297 -16.50 -2.85 -18.70
CA GLY A 297 -16.70 -1.46 -18.25
C GLY A 297 -16.80 -0.47 -19.42
N ASN A 298 -15.92 -0.58 -20.41
CA ASN A 298 -15.94 0.25 -21.62
C ASN A 298 -17.22 0.04 -22.47
N ILE A 299 -17.72 -1.19 -22.55
CA ILE A 299 -18.99 -1.51 -23.23
C ILE A 299 -20.15 -0.79 -22.52
N HIS A 300 -20.21 -0.85 -21.19
CA HIS A 300 -21.22 -0.13 -20.42
C HIS A 300 -21.10 1.39 -20.52
N ASN A 301 -19.90 1.94 -20.54
CA ASN A 301 -19.68 3.39 -20.72
C ASN A 301 -20.22 3.85 -22.08
N ARG A 302 -19.91 3.12 -23.16
CA ARG A 302 -20.45 3.41 -24.50
C ARG A 302 -21.97 3.29 -24.57
N GLY A 303 -22.55 2.31 -23.87
CA GLY A 303 -24.01 2.19 -23.76
C GLY A 303 -24.64 3.40 -23.07
N ARG A 304 -24.02 3.92 -22.00
CA ARG A 304 -24.46 5.16 -21.32
C ARG A 304 -24.31 6.38 -22.21
N GLU A 305 -23.18 6.52 -22.91
CA GLU A 305 -22.97 7.61 -23.88
C GLU A 305 -24.02 7.57 -25.01
N GLU A 306 -24.37 6.37 -25.50
CA GLU A 306 -25.42 6.24 -26.52
C GLU A 306 -26.81 6.56 -25.97
N LEU A 307 -27.11 6.19 -24.71
CA LEU A 307 -28.34 6.61 -24.04
C LEU A 307 -28.43 8.13 -23.93
N GLU A 308 -27.34 8.80 -23.52
CA GLU A 308 -27.28 10.26 -23.45
C GLU A 308 -27.44 10.90 -24.85
N ARG A 309 -26.85 10.32 -25.90
CA ARG A 309 -27.06 10.76 -27.28
C ARG A 309 -28.50 10.57 -27.75
N LEU A 310 -29.16 9.48 -27.36
CA LEU A 310 -30.57 9.25 -27.67
C LEU A 310 -31.45 10.26 -26.93
N ARG A 311 -31.20 10.48 -25.62
CA ARG A 311 -31.89 11.51 -24.82
C ARG A 311 -31.75 12.90 -25.43
N ALA A 312 -30.54 13.26 -25.85
CA ALA A 312 -30.30 14.54 -26.53
C ALA A 312 -31.08 14.64 -27.85
N ARG A 313 -31.10 13.57 -28.68
CA ARG A 313 -31.89 13.51 -29.93
C ARG A 313 -33.40 13.60 -29.69
N TYR A 314 -33.90 12.95 -28.65
CA TYR A 314 -35.33 12.92 -28.34
C TYR A 314 -35.81 14.15 -27.55
N ARG A 315 -34.92 15.05 -27.13
CA ARG A 315 -35.29 16.27 -26.40
C ARG A 315 -36.23 17.16 -27.22
N GLU A 316 -35.89 17.41 -28.49
CA GLU A 316 -36.73 18.19 -29.42
C GLU A 316 -38.12 17.55 -29.62
N LYS A 317 -38.18 16.22 -29.76
CA LYS A 317 -39.45 15.50 -29.88
C LYS A 317 -40.26 15.54 -28.58
N THR A 318 -39.60 15.50 -27.44
CA THR A 318 -40.26 15.59 -26.12
C THR A 318 -40.87 16.97 -25.93
N GLU A 319 -40.13 18.03 -26.26
CA GLU A 319 -40.63 19.41 -26.24
C GLU A 319 -41.84 19.59 -27.17
N ALA A 320 -41.79 19.02 -28.38
CA ALA A 320 -42.92 19.03 -29.32
C ALA A 320 -44.16 18.32 -28.75
N ILE A 321 -44.00 17.12 -28.16
CA ILE A 321 -45.11 16.37 -27.56
C ILE A 321 -45.70 17.08 -26.34
N VAL A 322 -44.84 17.68 -25.49
CA VAL A 322 -45.29 18.46 -24.34
C VAL A 322 -46.06 19.71 -24.79
N ALA A 323 -45.59 20.39 -25.85
CA ALA A 323 -46.32 21.50 -26.45
C ALA A 323 -47.68 21.06 -27.00
N THR A 324 -47.74 19.97 -27.77
CA THR A 324 -49.01 19.41 -28.27
C THR A 324 -49.95 19.03 -27.13
N MET A 325 -49.44 18.46 -26.03
CA MET A 325 -50.26 18.14 -24.85
C MET A 325 -50.78 19.39 -24.16
N SER A 326 -49.95 20.44 -24.05
CA SER A 326 -50.38 21.74 -23.52
C SER A 326 -51.48 22.37 -24.37
N ASP A 327 -51.38 22.25 -25.70
CA ASP A 327 -52.40 22.76 -26.62
C ASP A 327 -53.71 21.95 -26.53
N VAL A 328 -53.62 20.63 -26.37
CA VAL A 328 -54.80 19.78 -26.09
C VAL A 328 -55.49 20.19 -24.79
N VAL A 329 -54.72 20.45 -23.72
CA VAL A 329 -55.28 20.92 -22.44
C VAL A 329 -55.97 22.29 -22.60
N ARG A 330 -55.39 23.21 -23.38
CA ARG A 330 -56.01 24.52 -23.69
C ARG A 330 -57.30 24.38 -24.49
N VAL A 331 -57.33 23.47 -25.47
CA VAL A 331 -58.56 23.21 -26.26
C VAL A 331 -59.67 22.67 -25.38
N LEU A 332 -59.35 21.78 -24.43
CA LEU A 332 -60.33 21.27 -23.45
C LEU A 332 -60.84 22.35 -22.50
N ASP A 333 -60.01 23.36 -22.17
CA ASP A 333 -60.41 24.50 -21.32
C ASP A 333 -61.27 25.53 -22.07
N HIS A 334 -60.97 25.80 -23.35
CA HIS A 334 -61.68 26.80 -24.15
C HIS A 334 -62.97 26.32 -24.81
N HIS A 335 -63.14 25.00 -24.99
CA HIS A 335 -64.32 24.41 -25.63
C HIS A 335 -65.08 23.50 -24.67
N PRO A 336 -66.16 23.98 -24.02
CA PRO A 336 -66.96 23.18 -23.09
C PRO A 336 -67.81 22.08 -23.77
N SER A 337 -67.90 22.09 -25.10
CA SER A 337 -68.57 21.03 -25.89
C SER A 337 -67.57 19.96 -26.33
N ASP A 338 -67.77 18.73 -25.87
CA ASP A 338 -66.92 17.56 -26.21
C ASP A 338 -66.80 17.32 -27.73
N ILE A 339 -67.84 17.65 -28.49
CA ILE A 339 -67.87 17.47 -29.95
C ILE A 339 -66.96 18.49 -30.65
N GLU A 340 -66.92 19.73 -30.16
CA GLU A 340 -66.08 20.80 -30.72
C GLU A 340 -64.62 20.62 -30.29
N ALA A 341 -64.38 20.35 -29.00
CA ALA A 341 -63.07 20.03 -28.47
C ALA A 341 -62.46 18.80 -29.17
N GLY A 342 -63.24 17.73 -29.36
CA GLY A 342 -62.77 16.51 -30.04
C GLY A 342 -62.38 16.72 -31.50
N ARG A 343 -63.05 17.63 -32.23
CA ARG A 343 -62.65 17.99 -33.61
C ARG A 343 -61.35 18.79 -33.63
N GLU A 344 -61.20 19.75 -32.72
CA GLU A 344 -60.02 20.60 -32.69
C GLU A 344 -58.78 19.85 -32.19
N ILE A 345 -58.94 18.93 -31.22
CA ILE A 345 -57.89 17.99 -30.79
C ILE A 345 -57.43 17.11 -31.96
N ARG A 346 -58.36 16.55 -32.77
CA ARG A 346 -57.99 15.76 -33.96
C ARG A 346 -57.23 16.60 -34.99
N ARG A 347 -57.58 17.87 -35.15
CA ARG A 347 -56.88 18.80 -36.05
C ARG A 347 -55.45 19.07 -35.57
N LEU A 348 -55.27 19.37 -34.28
CA LEU A 348 -53.97 19.54 -33.62
C LEU A 348 -53.08 18.31 -33.75
N VAL A 349 -53.60 17.13 -33.41
CA VAL A 349 -52.86 15.85 -33.50
C VAL A 349 -52.46 15.53 -34.94
N ASN A 350 -53.31 15.83 -35.92
CA ASN A 350 -52.97 15.64 -37.34
C ASN A 350 -51.93 16.64 -37.84
N ALA A 351 -51.93 17.88 -37.36
CA ALA A 351 -50.91 18.88 -37.70
C ALA A 351 -49.50 18.45 -37.22
N HIS A 352 -49.43 17.63 -36.18
CA HIS A 352 -48.20 17.05 -35.64
C HIS A 352 -47.88 15.64 -36.18
N GLY A 353 -48.40 15.27 -37.36
CA GLY A 353 -48.07 14.01 -38.02
C GLY A 353 -49.01 12.84 -37.71
N GLY A 354 -50.09 13.09 -36.96
CA GLY A 354 -51.17 12.12 -36.70
C GLY A 354 -50.92 11.19 -35.52
N VAL A 355 -51.98 10.49 -35.11
CA VAL A 355 -52.00 9.63 -33.92
C VAL A 355 -50.90 8.56 -33.97
N GLN A 356 -50.69 7.90 -35.10
CA GLN A 356 -49.71 6.81 -35.23
C GLN A 356 -48.27 7.30 -35.04
N THR A 357 -47.93 8.47 -35.59
CA THR A 357 -46.59 9.06 -35.49
C THR A 357 -46.31 9.55 -34.08
N LEU A 358 -47.27 10.25 -33.47
CA LEU A 358 -47.18 10.69 -32.07
C LEU A 358 -47.10 9.50 -31.12
N GLN A 359 -47.86 8.43 -31.36
CA GLN A 359 -47.79 7.21 -30.55
C GLN A 359 -46.44 6.50 -30.72
N ALA A 360 -45.89 6.44 -31.93
CA ALA A 360 -44.56 5.88 -32.18
C ALA A 360 -43.46 6.70 -31.49
N ASP A 361 -43.56 8.03 -31.53
CA ASP A 361 -42.62 8.92 -30.83
C ASP A 361 -42.76 8.84 -29.32
N CYS A 362 -43.99 8.78 -28.79
CA CYS A 362 -44.24 8.51 -27.37
C CYS A 362 -43.67 7.17 -26.92
N ASN A 363 -43.83 6.11 -27.72
CA ASN A 363 -43.29 4.78 -27.42
C ASN A 363 -41.76 4.77 -27.47
N ALA A 364 -41.15 5.45 -28.46
CA ALA A 364 -39.70 5.57 -28.57
C ALA A 364 -39.10 6.38 -27.40
N ILE A 365 -39.76 7.46 -26.98
CA ILE A 365 -39.37 8.23 -25.80
C ILE A 365 -39.56 7.41 -24.53
N ALA A 366 -40.70 6.73 -24.37
CA ALA A 366 -40.97 5.88 -23.21
C ALA A 366 -39.99 4.68 -23.10
N ALA A 367 -39.53 4.13 -24.22
CA ALA A 367 -38.53 3.07 -24.25
C ALA A 367 -37.13 3.55 -23.78
N HIS A 368 -36.86 4.86 -23.82
CA HIS A 368 -35.56 5.47 -23.52
C HIS A 368 -35.59 6.55 -22.42
N SER A 369 -36.74 6.77 -21.79
CA SER A 369 -36.95 7.77 -20.73
C SER A 369 -36.42 7.32 -19.37
N GLY A 370 -36.23 6.01 -19.17
CA GLY A 370 -35.58 5.46 -17.98
C GLY A 370 -34.05 5.58 -18.00
N ASP A 371 -33.41 5.48 -16.84
CA ASP A 371 -31.95 5.40 -16.71
C ASP A 371 -31.39 4.00 -17.00
N ASN A 372 -31.88 3.38 -18.09
CA ASN A 372 -31.57 2.01 -18.46
C ASN A 372 -30.81 1.94 -19.79
N HIS A 373 -29.48 1.92 -19.72
CA HIS A 373 -28.61 1.75 -20.89
C HIS A 373 -28.44 0.28 -21.33
N LEU A 374 -28.95 -0.69 -20.56
CA LEU A 374 -28.69 -2.12 -20.77
C LEU A 374 -29.13 -2.65 -22.16
N PRO A 375 -30.28 -2.25 -22.74
CA PRO A 375 -30.68 -2.68 -24.08
C PRO A 375 -29.69 -2.26 -25.19
N LEU A 376 -28.90 -1.20 -24.95
CA LEU A 376 -28.02 -0.58 -25.94
C LEU A 376 -26.62 -1.21 -26.00
N LEU A 377 -26.37 -2.26 -25.21
CA LEU A 377 -25.02 -2.80 -25.06
C LEU A 377 -24.60 -3.75 -26.18
N TRP A 378 -25.56 -4.44 -26.82
CA TRP A 378 -25.27 -5.47 -27.82
C TRP A 378 -24.40 -5.00 -29.00
N PRO A 379 -24.64 -3.82 -29.61
CA PRO A 379 -23.81 -3.32 -30.72
C PRO A 379 -22.33 -3.19 -30.35
N PHE A 380 -22.04 -2.81 -29.11
CA PHE A 380 -20.67 -2.65 -28.60
C PHE A 380 -20.05 -3.96 -28.12
N TYR A 381 -20.88 -4.93 -27.71
CA TYR A 381 -20.46 -6.26 -27.27
C TYR A 381 -20.12 -7.20 -28.44
N LYS A 382 -20.86 -7.11 -29.56
CA LYS A 382 -20.78 -8.04 -30.70
C LYS A 382 -19.36 -8.30 -31.20
N SER A 383 -18.51 -7.27 -31.26
CA SER A 383 -17.11 -7.40 -31.69
C SER A 383 -16.22 -8.18 -30.72
N HIS A 384 -16.61 -8.30 -29.45
CA HIS A 384 -15.83 -8.92 -28.37
C HIS A 384 -16.23 -10.36 -28.10
N ARG A 385 -17.43 -10.76 -28.55
CA ARG A 385 -18.04 -12.07 -28.29
C ARG A 385 -17.07 -13.24 -28.44
N ALA A 386 -16.45 -13.38 -29.61
CA ALA A 386 -15.55 -14.51 -29.89
C ALA A 386 -14.34 -14.56 -28.92
N THR A 387 -13.74 -13.40 -28.65
CA THR A 387 -12.60 -13.28 -27.72
C THR A 387 -13.00 -13.57 -26.27
N ILE A 388 -14.18 -13.10 -25.83
CA ILE A 388 -14.70 -13.38 -24.47
C ILE A 388 -14.98 -14.88 -24.30
N LEU A 389 -15.63 -15.53 -25.28
CA LEU A 389 -15.90 -16.97 -25.22
C LEU A 389 -14.60 -17.79 -25.18
N ARG A 390 -13.59 -17.39 -25.96
CA ARG A 390 -12.26 -18.02 -25.91
C ARG A 390 -11.58 -17.85 -24.56
N MET A 391 -11.69 -16.67 -23.94
CA MET A 391 -11.17 -16.42 -22.59
C MET A 391 -11.82 -17.35 -21.57
N VAL A 392 -13.15 -17.44 -21.56
CA VAL A 392 -13.90 -18.22 -20.56
C VAL A 392 -13.61 -19.71 -20.68
N ARG A 393 -13.36 -20.23 -21.89
CA ARG A 393 -12.91 -21.62 -22.08
C ARG A 393 -11.50 -21.89 -21.53
N MET A 394 -10.70 -20.84 -21.38
CA MET A 394 -9.30 -20.94 -21.00
C MET A 394 -9.06 -20.68 -19.51
N LEU A 395 -9.95 -19.91 -18.88
CA LEU A 395 -9.94 -19.68 -17.44
C LEU A 395 -10.78 -20.73 -16.73
N ASP A 396 -10.23 -21.31 -15.66
CA ASP A 396 -10.96 -22.19 -14.75
C ASP A 396 -11.72 -21.33 -13.73
N LEU A 397 -12.99 -21.05 -14.05
CA LEU A 397 -13.90 -20.22 -13.25
C LEU A 397 -14.67 -21.08 -12.24
N ALA A 398 -14.65 -20.69 -10.97
CA ALA A 398 -15.39 -21.36 -9.91
C ALA A 398 -16.21 -20.36 -9.08
N SER A 399 -17.44 -20.73 -8.72
CA SER A 399 -18.19 -19.99 -7.70
C SER A 399 -17.51 -20.18 -6.33
N THR A 400 -17.42 -19.10 -5.57
CA THR A 400 -16.96 -19.11 -4.17
C THR A 400 -18.14 -19.29 -3.20
N THR A 401 -19.36 -19.47 -3.71
CA THR A 401 -20.57 -19.66 -2.90
C THR A 401 -21.32 -20.89 -3.38
N GLU A 402 -22.28 -21.36 -2.58
CA GLU A 402 -23.19 -22.44 -2.99
C GLU A 402 -24.09 -22.04 -4.19
N ASP A 403 -24.22 -20.74 -4.48
CA ASP A 403 -24.94 -20.27 -5.66
C ASP A 403 -24.08 -20.48 -6.93
N ARG A 404 -24.57 -21.38 -7.80
CA ARG A 404 -23.96 -21.71 -9.10
C ARG A 404 -24.66 -21.09 -10.30
N SER A 405 -25.74 -20.32 -10.11
CA SER A 405 -26.60 -19.83 -11.19
C SER A 405 -25.86 -19.09 -12.31
N LEU A 406 -24.82 -18.30 -11.99
CA LEU A 406 -23.99 -17.64 -12.99
C LEU A 406 -23.08 -18.61 -13.77
N ILE A 407 -22.47 -19.58 -13.09
CA ILE A 407 -21.60 -20.57 -13.72
C ILE A 407 -22.42 -21.44 -14.68
N ASP A 408 -23.59 -21.90 -14.23
CA ASP A 408 -24.50 -22.71 -15.04
C ASP A 408 -25.01 -21.90 -16.26
N ALA A 409 -25.26 -20.60 -16.11
CA ALA A 409 -25.60 -19.70 -17.22
C ALA A 409 -24.45 -19.51 -18.23
N ILE A 410 -23.19 -19.50 -17.78
CA ILE A 410 -22.02 -19.46 -18.65
C ILE A 410 -21.89 -20.77 -19.44
N GLU A 411 -22.07 -21.91 -18.78
CA GLU A 411 -22.06 -23.22 -19.41
C GLU A 411 -23.12 -23.32 -20.51
N LEU A 412 -24.34 -22.82 -20.25
CA LEU A 412 -25.41 -22.74 -21.25
C LEU A 412 -25.04 -21.89 -22.49
N ILE A 413 -24.36 -20.76 -22.29
CA ILE A 413 -23.89 -19.93 -23.41
C ILE A 413 -22.86 -20.68 -24.26
N LEU A 414 -21.97 -21.46 -23.62
CA LEU A 414 -20.95 -22.25 -24.31
C LEU A 414 -21.56 -23.42 -25.10
N THR A 415 -22.60 -24.08 -24.58
CA THR A 415 -23.31 -25.16 -25.30
C THR A 415 -24.13 -24.62 -26.47
N GLN A 416 -24.78 -23.47 -26.32
CA GLN A 416 -25.62 -22.84 -27.35
C GLN A 416 -24.88 -21.83 -28.24
N GLU A 417 -23.54 -21.85 -28.28
CA GLU A 417 -22.74 -20.82 -28.97
C GLU A 417 -23.13 -20.62 -30.43
N ARG A 418 -23.42 -21.72 -31.15
CA ARG A 418 -23.75 -21.74 -32.58
C ARG A 418 -25.25 -21.57 -32.88
N ALA A 419 -26.10 -21.50 -31.85
CA ALA A 419 -27.53 -21.29 -32.04
C ALA A 419 -27.76 -19.96 -32.79
N ARG A 420 -28.80 -19.92 -33.63
CA ARG A 420 -29.16 -18.73 -34.43
C ARG A 420 -30.44 -18.05 -33.99
N GLY A 421 -31.23 -18.69 -33.12
CA GLY A 421 -32.45 -18.10 -32.56
C GLY A 421 -32.17 -16.84 -31.73
N ASP A 422 -33.18 -15.96 -31.67
CA ASP A 422 -33.14 -14.75 -30.85
C ASP A 422 -33.67 -15.00 -29.42
N TRP A 423 -34.31 -16.15 -29.19
CA TRP A 423 -34.89 -16.58 -27.92
C TRP A 423 -34.19 -17.82 -27.38
N LEU A 424 -34.15 -17.96 -26.06
CA LEU A 424 -33.77 -19.20 -25.38
C LEU A 424 -35.01 -20.09 -25.20
N ASP A 425 -34.86 -21.37 -25.51
CA ASP A 425 -35.91 -22.38 -25.34
C ASP A 425 -35.85 -23.07 -23.96
N GLU A 426 -34.73 -22.92 -23.24
CA GLU A 426 -34.50 -23.53 -21.92
C GLU A 426 -34.83 -22.55 -20.78
N SER A 427 -35.37 -23.08 -19.68
CA SER A 427 -35.57 -22.31 -18.44
C SER A 427 -34.23 -22.07 -17.77
N VAL A 428 -33.96 -20.82 -17.38
CA VAL A 428 -32.68 -20.41 -16.77
C VAL A 428 -32.94 -19.77 -15.40
N ASP A 429 -32.17 -20.16 -14.39
CA ASP A 429 -32.17 -19.46 -13.11
C ASP A 429 -31.47 -18.10 -13.24
N LEU A 430 -32.25 -17.03 -13.06
CA LEU A 430 -31.79 -15.64 -13.13
C LEU A 430 -31.47 -15.05 -11.75
N ALA A 431 -31.25 -15.87 -10.72
CA ALA A 431 -30.87 -15.44 -9.37
C ALA A 431 -29.67 -14.49 -9.33
N PHE A 432 -28.65 -14.72 -10.16
CA PHE A 432 -27.46 -13.86 -10.27
C PHE A 432 -27.74 -12.45 -10.85
N THR A 433 -28.88 -12.22 -11.49
CA THR A 433 -29.18 -10.97 -12.21
C THR A 433 -29.89 -9.91 -11.35
N THR A 434 -29.78 -8.65 -11.75
CA THR A 434 -30.55 -7.56 -11.12
C THR A 434 -31.98 -7.50 -11.67
N GLN A 435 -32.91 -6.89 -10.92
CA GLN A 435 -34.29 -6.70 -11.40
C GLN A 435 -34.34 -5.85 -12.68
N LEU A 436 -33.40 -4.91 -12.86
CA LEU A 436 -33.27 -4.12 -14.08
C LEU A 436 -32.86 -5.00 -15.28
N TRP A 437 -31.92 -5.93 -15.07
CA TRP A 437 -31.56 -6.92 -16.09
C TRP A 437 -32.73 -7.85 -16.42
N ARG A 438 -33.46 -8.37 -15.42
CA ARG A 438 -34.64 -9.22 -15.64
C ARG A 438 -35.69 -8.53 -16.51
N LYS A 439 -36.00 -7.26 -16.21
CA LYS A 439 -36.91 -6.43 -17.04
C LYS A 439 -36.41 -6.20 -18.46
N THR A 440 -35.10 -6.30 -18.69
CA THR A 440 -34.47 -6.05 -19.99
C THR A 440 -34.39 -7.30 -20.86
N ILE A 441 -34.23 -8.50 -20.25
CA ILE A 441 -34.00 -9.75 -20.98
C ILE A 441 -35.24 -10.63 -21.10
N VAL A 442 -36.20 -10.51 -20.17
CA VAL A 442 -37.44 -11.28 -20.18
C VAL A 442 -38.51 -10.49 -20.91
N HIS A 443 -39.04 -11.07 -21.98
CA HIS A 443 -40.14 -10.51 -22.77
C HIS A 443 -41.35 -11.43 -22.67
N ARG A 444 -42.54 -10.84 -22.57
CA ARG A 444 -43.80 -11.57 -22.70
C ARG A 444 -44.22 -11.59 -24.16
N THR A 445 -44.49 -12.77 -24.69
CA THR A 445 -45.07 -12.94 -26.03
C THR A 445 -46.54 -12.54 -26.02
N GLU A 446 -47.15 -12.35 -27.19
CA GLU A 446 -48.59 -12.07 -27.34
C GLU A 446 -49.48 -13.17 -26.75
N GLN A 447 -48.95 -14.39 -26.61
CA GLN A 447 -49.61 -15.54 -25.98
C GLN A 447 -49.41 -15.62 -24.45
N GLY A 448 -48.69 -14.65 -23.86
CA GLY A 448 -48.45 -14.58 -22.41
C GLY A 448 -47.25 -15.41 -21.91
N GLU A 449 -46.51 -16.09 -22.80
CA GLU A 449 -45.31 -16.85 -22.42
C GLU A 449 -44.11 -15.91 -22.17
N GLU A 450 -43.35 -16.17 -21.10
CA GLU A 450 -42.10 -15.45 -20.83
C GLU A 450 -40.95 -16.09 -21.61
N ARG A 451 -40.30 -15.32 -22.48
CA ARG A 451 -39.13 -15.74 -23.25
C ARG A 451 -37.92 -14.86 -22.97
N ILE A 452 -36.74 -15.46 -22.96
CA ILE A 452 -35.49 -14.77 -22.68
C ILE A 452 -34.78 -14.42 -23.99
N HIS A 453 -34.47 -13.14 -24.20
CA HIS A 453 -33.77 -12.69 -25.40
C HIS A 453 -32.28 -13.06 -25.34
N ARG A 454 -31.87 -14.04 -26.15
CA ARG A 454 -30.56 -14.73 -26.05
C ARG A 454 -29.36 -13.78 -26.09
N ARG A 455 -29.36 -12.82 -27.02
CA ARG A 455 -28.23 -11.88 -27.19
C ARG A 455 -28.05 -10.95 -26.00
N LEU A 456 -29.16 -10.51 -25.39
CA LEU A 456 -29.13 -9.63 -24.22
C LEU A 456 -28.82 -10.43 -22.95
N PHE A 457 -29.28 -11.68 -22.88
CA PHE A 457 -28.88 -12.63 -21.85
C PHE A 457 -27.36 -12.87 -21.86
N GLU A 458 -26.74 -13.05 -23.04
CA GLU A 458 -25.29 -13.21 -23.15
C GLU A 458 -24.53 -11.99 -22.59
N VAL A 459 -24.96 -10.76 -22.93
CA VAL A 459 -24.37 -9.54 -22.35
C VAL A 459 -24.61 -9.48 -20.85
N CYS A 460 -25.80 -9.85 -20.38
CA CYS A 460 -26.14 -9.89 -18.96
C CYS A 460 -25.20 -10.81 -18.18
N VAL A 461 -24.97 -12.03 -18.67
CA VAL A 461 -24.08 -13.01 -18.03
C VAL A 461 -22.66 -12.47 -17.93
N PHE A 462 -22.09 -11.93 -19.00
CA PHE A 462 -20.72 -11.40 -18.94
C PHE A 462 -20.59 -10.08 -18.16
N SER A 463 -21.64 -9.27 -18.11
CA SER A 463 -21.72 -8.12 -17.22
C SER A 463 -21.76 -8.54 -15.75
N SER A 464 -22.51 -9.61 -15.43
CA SER A 464 -22.53 -10.19 -14.08
C SER A 464 -21.20 -10.86 -13.74
N LEU A 465 -20.56 -11.59 -14.64
CA LEU A 465 -19.23 -12.17 -14.44
C LEU A 465 -18.19 -11.09 -14.13
N ALA A 466 -18.20 -9.96 -14.86
CA ALA A 466 -17.30 -8.85 -14.57
C ALA A 466 -17.53 -8.24 -13.17
N ASN A 467 -18.76 -8.27 -12.65
CA ASN A 467 -19.07 -7.81 -11.30
C ASN A 467 -18.70 -8.86 -10.24
N GLU A 468 -19.01 -10.14 -10.47
CA GLU A 468 -18.72 -11.23 -9.53
C GLU A 468 -17.20 -11.53 -9.43
N LEU A 469 -16.42 -11.30 -10.50
CA LEU A 469 -14.95 -11.32 -10.41
C LEU A 469 -14.40 -10.16 -9.57
N LYS A 470 -15.01 -8.97 -9.64
CA LYS A 470 -14.61 -7.82 -8.80
C LYS A 470 -14.93 -8.06 -7.33
N SER A 471 -16.12 -8.59 -7.03
CA SER A 471 -16.50 -8.91 -5.65
C SER A 471 -15.86 -10.17 -5.11
N GLY A 472 -15.25 -10.99 -5.97
CA GLY A 472 -14.71 -12.29 -5.61
C GLY A 472 -15.78 -13.34 -5.31
N ASP A 473 -17.02 -13.16 -5.81
CA ASP A 473 -18.06 -14.19 -5.79
C ASP A 473 -17.74 -15.30 -6.81
N VAL A 474 -17.08 -14.96 -7.92
CA VAL A 474 -16.40 -15.91 -8.81
C VAL A 474 -14.89 -15.76 -8.69
N ALA A 475 -14.19 -16.89 -8.60
CA ALA A 475 -12.74 -16.98 -8.58
C ALA A 475 -12.18 -17.63 -9.85
N VAL A 476 -10.96 -17.24 -10.23
CA VAL A 476 -10.16 -17.85 -11.29
C VAL A 476 -9.11 -18.75 -10.63
N ARG A 477 -9.21 -20.06 -10.81
CA ARG A 477 -8.23 -21.01 -10.26
C ARG A 477 -6.86 -20.83 -10.90
N GLY A 478 -5.81 -20.96 -10.09
CA GLY A 478 -4.43 -20.75 -10.52
C GLY A 478 -4.07 -19.29 -10.85
N SER A 479 -4.91 -18.33 -10.45
CA SER A 479 -4.61 -16.90 -10.40
C SER A 479 -4.18 -16.49 -8.98
N GLU A 480 -3.90 -15.21 -8.72
CA GLU A 480 -3.55 -14.72 -7.36
C GLU A 480 -4.55 -13.66 -6.90
N THR A 481 -4.74 -12.63 -7.72
CA THR A 481 -5.65 -11.51 -7.43
C THR A 481 -7.11 -11.96 -7.48
N TYR A 482 -7.45 -12.77 -8.49
CA TYR A 482 -8.81 -13.30 -8.68
C TYR A 482 -8.99 -14.72 -8.14
N ALA A 483 -8.06 -15.24 -7.35
CA ALA A 483 -8.25 -16.50 -6.65
C ALA A 483 -9.29 -16.36 -5.53
N ASP A 484 -9.77 -17.51 -5.02
CA ASP A 484 -10.60 -17.51 -3.82
C ASP A 484 -9.77 -16.95 -2.66
N TYR A 485 -10.23 -15.82 -2.12
CA TYR A 485 -9.52 -15.14 -1.04
C TYR A 485 -9.67 -15.86 0.29
N ARG A 486 -10.67 -16.74 0.45
CA ARG A 486 -10.91 -17.49 1.69
C ARG A 486 -9.83 -18.54 1.92
N GLU A 487 -9.31 -19.12 0.85
CA GLU A 487 -8.13 -19.99 0.90
C GLU A 487 -6.89 -19.22 1.41
N GLN A 488 -6.88 -17.90 1.24
CA GLN A 488 -5.84 -17.00 1.72
C GLN A 488 -6.07 -16.52 3.16
N LEU A 489 -7.20 -16.85 3.81
CA LEU A 489 -7.45 -16.53 5.22
C LEU A 489 -6.87 -17.61 6.14
N LEU A 490 -6.47 -17.23 7.34
CA LEU A 490 -6.04 -18.18 8.37
C LEU A 490 -7.22 -19.07 8.78
N PRO A 491 -7.01 -20.39 8.91
CA PRO A 491 -7.99 -21.26 9.56
C PRO A 491 -8.31 -20.75 10.96
N TRP A 492 -9.56 -20.90 11.41
CA TRP A 492 -9.97 -20.37 12.71
C TRP A 492 -9.18 -20.95 13.88
N GLU A 493 -8.76 -22.21 13.76
CA GLU A 493 -7.95 -22.92 14.75
C GLU A 493 -6.60 -22.24 14.99
N GLN A 494 -6.09 -21.50 14.00
CA GLN A 494 -4.86 -20.69 14.11
C GLN A 494 -5.14 -19.27 14.63
N CYS A 495 -6.37 -18.76 14.44
CA CYS A 495 -6.79 -17.44 14.90
C CYS A 495 -7.11 -17.43 16.40
N GLU A 496 -7.77 -18.47 16.90
CA GLU A 496 -8.28 -18.56 18.27
C GLU A 496 -7.21 -18.29 19.35
N PRO A 497 -5.98 -18.85 19.27
CA PRO A 497 -4.94 -18.57 20.27
C PRO A 497 -4.43 -17.12 20.26
N MET A 498 -4.63 -16.38 19.17
CA MET A 498 -4.15 -15.00 19.01
C MET A 498 -5.21 -13.96 19.39
N LEU A 499 -6.47 -14.38 19.53
CA LEU A 499 -7.64 -13.51 19.59
C LEU A 499 -7.63 -12.62 20.84
N GLU A 500 -7.40 -13.21 22.01
CA GLU A 500 -7.46 -12.49 23.28
C GLU A 500 -6.38 -11.43 23.38
N ASP A 501 -5.14 -11.78 23.02
CA ASP A 501 -4.01 -10.85 23.01
C ASP A 501 -4.22 -9.73 22.00
N TYR A 502 -4.77 -10.03 20.83
CA TYR A 502 -5.09 -9.03 19.82
C TYR A 502 -6.17 -8.06 20.30
N CYS A 503 -7.29 -8.57 20.82
CA CYS A 503 -8.37 -7.77 21.38
C CYS A 503 -7.88 -6.86 22.50
N ARG A 504 -7.00 -7.36 23.39
CA ARG A 504 -6.38 -6.57 24.46
C ARG A 504 -5.48 -5.45 23.92
N GLN A 505 -4.70 -5.70 22.87
CA GLN A 505 -3.83 -4.70 22.24
C GLN A 505 -4.62 -3.56 21.59
N VAL A 506 -5.74 -3.87 20.95
CA VAL A 506 -6.58 -2.89 20.23
C VAL A 506 -7.62 -2.23 21.15
N GLY A 507 -7.87 -2.80 22.33
CA GLY A 507 -8.89 -2.32 23.27
C GLY A 507 -10.31 -2.70 22.87
N LEU A 508 -10.47 -3.88 22.24
CA LEU A 508 -11.78 -4.43 21.85
C LEU A 508 -12.19 -5.58 22.79
N PRO A 509 -13.48 -5.77 23.07
CA PRO A 509 -13.96 -6.97 23.74
C PRO A 509 -13.63 -8.24 22.94
N ALA A 510 -13.28 -9.33 23.64
CA ALA A 510 -12.90 -10.61 23.04
C ALA A 510 -14.11 -11.55 22.77
N THR A 511 -15.35 -11.06 22.90
CA THR A 511 -16.58 -11.81 22.64
C THR A 511 -17.51 -11.01 21.75
N ALA A 512 -18.32 -11.68 20.94
CA ALA A 512 -19.25 -11.05 20.00
C ALA A 512 -20.26 -10.13 20.73
N VAL A 513 -20.96 -10.66 21.75
CA VAL A 513 -21.91 -9.92 22.58
C VAL A 513 -21.24 -8.73 23.27
N GLY A 514 -20.06 -8.95 23.87
CA GLY A 514 -19.32 -7.88 24.53
C GLY A 514 -18.92 -6.75 23.56
N PHE A 515 -18.53 -7.11 22.33
CA PHE A 515 -18.15 -6.16 21.29
C PHE A 515 -19.33 -5.30 20.84
N VAL A 516 -20.48 -5.93 20.55
CA VAL A 516 -21.70 -5.24 20.14
C VAL A 516 -22.20 -4.31 21.25
N ASN A 517 -22.31 -4.80 22.49
CA ASN A 517 -22.79 -4.01 23.62
C ASN A 517 -21.89 -2.78 23.89
N ALA A 518 -20.57 -2.95 23.81
CA ALA A 518 -19.63 -1.85 24.00
C ALA A 518 -19.76 -0.78 22.91
N LEU A 519 -19.90 -1.20 21.64
CA LEU A 519 -20.03 -0.28 20.51
C LEU A 519 -21.39 0.45 20.51
N GLN A 520 -22.48 -0.26 20.81
CA GLN A 520 -23.82 0.31 20.92
C GLN A 520 -23.89 1.33 22.06
N SER A 521 -23.36 0.99 23.24
CA SER A 521 -23.29 1.89 24.40
C SER A 521 -22.50 3.16 24.08
N ARG A 522 -21.37 3.03 23.38
CA ARG A 522 -20.56 4.18 22.96
C ARG A 522 -21.31 5.07 21.97
N LEU A 523 -22.02 4.50 21.00
CA LEU A 523 -22.82 5.27 20.04
C LEU A 523 -23.95 6.03 20.73
N MET A 524 -24.63 5.40 21.68
CA MET A 524 -25.67 6.03 22.49
C MET A 524 -25.12 7.21 23.30
N GLN A 525 -24.02 7.01 24.02
CA GLN A 525 -23.39 8.06 24.82
C GLN A 525 -22.95 9.27 23.97
N VAL A 526 -22.31 9.03 22.83
CA VAL A 526 -21.83 10.12 21.96
C VAL A 526 -23.00 10.86 21.32
N ALA A 527 -24.08 10.16 20.95
CA ALA A 527 -25.28 10.80 20.42
C ALA A 527 -25.97 11.68 21.48
N GLU A 528 -26.12 11.18 22.71
CA GLU A 528 -26.70 11.93 23.83
C GLU A 528 -25.87 13.17 24.18
N LEU A 529 -24.54 13.05 24.28
CA LEU A 529 -23.64 14.18 24.51
C LEU A 529 -23.71 15.22 23.38
N THR A 530 -23.86 14.76 22.13
CA THR A 530 -23.96 15.64 20.96
C THR A 530 -25.30 16.39 20.95
N ASP A 531 -26.38 15.72 21.39
CA ASP A 531 -27.71 16.32 21.53
C ASP A 531 -27.70 17.40 22.62
N GLN A 532 -27.27 17.06 23.83
CA GLN A 532 -27.19 17.99 24.97
C GLN A 532 -26.30 19.20 24.67
N GLY A 533 -25.14 18.98 24.03
CA GLY A 533 -24.20 20.05 23.66
C GLY A 533 -24.61 20.88 22.44
N TYR A 534 -25.72 20.56 21.76
CA TYR A 534 -26.12 21.24 20.53
C TYR A 534 -26.41 22.73 20.74
N LEU A 535 -27.14 23.07 21.81
CA LEU A 535 -27.54 24.46 22.10
C LEU A 535 -26.34 25.37 22.38
N GLU A 536 -25.28 24.82 22.99
CA GLU A 536 -24.02 25.53 23.25
C GLU A 536 -23.13 25.62 21.99
N ASN A 537 -23.33 24.72 21.03
CA ASN A 537 -22.56 24.64 19.79
C ASN A 537 -23.12 25.58 18.70
N GLY A 538 -22.79 26.86 18.80
CA GLY A 538 -23.17 27.87 17.79
C GLY A 538 -22.53 27.72 16.39
N GLN A 539 -21.86 26.60 16.09
CA GLN A 539 -21.17 26.34 14.82
C GLN A 539 -21.93 25.39 13.88
N VAL A 540 -22.90 24.63 14.39
CA VAL A 540 -23.75 23.72 13.62
C VAL A 540 -25.18 24.28 13.61
N ILE A 541 -25.82 24.29 12.44
CA ILE A 541 -27.24 24.59 12.30
C ILE A 541 -27.89 23.43 11.55
N ILE A 542 -28.88 22.78 12.14
CA ILE A 542 -29.68 21.74 11.51
C ILE A 542 -30.94 22.40 10.93
N GLY A 543 -31.12 22.32 9.61
CA GLY A 543 -32.32 22.84 8.93
C GLY A 543 -33.56 22.00 9.21
N GLU A 544 -34.74 22.52 8.85
CA GLU A 544 -36.04 21.81 9.00
C GLU A 544 -36.12 20.51 8.17
N ASP A 545 -35.31 20.41 7.11
CA ASP A 545 -35.13 19.23 6.26
C ASP A 545 -34.13 18.19 6.85
N GLY A 546 -33.60 18.46 8.04
CA GLY A 546 -32.60 17.65 8.70
C GLY A 546 -31.20 17.73 8.07
N ILE A 547 -30.93 18.76 7.24
CA ILE A 547 -29.62 18.95 6.62
C ILE A 547 -28.75 19.85 7.51
N PRO A 548 -27.61 19.36 8.01
CA PRO A 548 -26.74 20.12 8.91
C PRO A 548 -25.75 21.04 8.18
N VAL A 549 -25.53 22.24 8.70
CA VAL A 549 -24.66 23.29 8.12
C VAL A 549 -23.61 23.72 9.14
N LEU A 550 -22.32 23.67 8.75
CA LEU A 550 -21.19 24.12 9.57
C LEU A 550 -20.70 25.52 9.16
N LYS A 551 -20.44 26.38 10.15
CA LYS A 551 -19.77 27.68 9.94
C LYS A 551 -18.29 27.49 9.55
N ARG A 552 -17.76 28.34 8.66
CA ARG A 552 -16.35 28.32 8.25
C ARG A 552 -15.47 28.85 9.39
N SER A 553 -14.36 28.15 9.67
CA SER A 553 -13.34 28.61 10.63
C SER A 553 -12.41 29.64 9.98
N LYS A 554 -11.98 30.66 10.74
CA LYS A 554 -10.98 31.64 10.29
C LYS A 554 -9.57 31.04 10.39
N ALA A 555 -8.71 31.30 9.40
CA ALA A 555 -7.30 30.89 9.45
C ALA A 555 -6.55 31.64 10.57
N LYS A 556 -5.62 30.98 11.25
CA LYS A 556 -4.70 31.63 12.19
C LYS A 556 -3.66 32.43 11.41
N GLU A 557 -3.49 33.70 11.76
CA GLU A 557 -2.44 34.55 11.17
C GLU A 557 -1.09 34.28 11.82
N MET A 558 -0.04 34.30 11.01
CA MET A 558 1.34 34.14 11.48
C MET A 558 1.80 35.39 12.24
N SER A 559 2.36 35.20 13.44
CA SER A 559 2.89 36.29 14.27
C SER A 559 4.07 37.01 13.58
N SER A 560 4.37 38.24 14.01
CA SER A 560 5.55 38.97 13.54
C SER A 560 6.86 38.29 13.95
N GLY A 561 6.89 37.65 15.13
CA GLY A 561 8.02 36.85 15.61
C GLY A 561 8.30 35.63 14.72
N ALA A 562 7.25 34.87 14.37
CA ALA A 562 7.34 33.74 13.45
C ALA A 562 7.88 34.15 12.07
N ARG A 563 7.38 35.27 11.52
CA ARG A 563 7.88 35.84 10.24
C ARG A 563 9.37 36.19 10.32
N ALA A 564 9.79 36.90 11.37
CA ALA A 564 11.19 37.28 11.53
C ALA A 564 12.10 36.06 11.69
N LEU A 565 11.65 35.03 12.42
CA LEU A 565 12.37 33.77 12.58
C LEU A 565 12.51 33.03 11.26
N GLU A 566 11.43 32.91 10.48
CA GLU A 566 11.45 32.27 9.16
C GLU A 566 12.45 32.97 8.24
N THR A 567 12.40 34.30 8.12
CA THR A 567 13.36 35.07 7.31
C THR A 567 14.80 34.83 7.76
N ALA A 568 15.07 34.90 9.07
CA ALA A 568 16.41 34.71 9.61
C ALA A 568 16.97 33.29 9.36
N ILE A 569 16.10 32.28 9.35
CA ILE A 569 16.47 30.91 8.98
C ILE A 569 16.80 30.84 7.49
N LEU A 570 15.93 31.36 6.63
CA LEU A 570 16.12 31.31 5.17
C LEU A 570 17.43 31.97 4.73
N GLU A 571 17.81 33.09 5.34
CA GLU A 571 19.06 33.81 5.04
C GLU A 571 20.33 33.05 5.47
N ARG A 572 20.23 32.12 6.42
CA ARG A 572 21.37 31.37 6.98
C ARG A 572 21.48 29.93 6.46
N LEU A 573 20.51 29.46 5.69
CA LEU A 573 20.57 28.14 5.06
C LEU A 573 21.66 28.11 4.00
N ARG A 574 22.57 27.14 4.10
CA ARG A 574 23.68 26.99 3.16
C ARG A 574 23.19 26.37 1.85
N GLU A 575 23.64 26.91 0.72
CA GLU A 575 23.34 26.31 -0.57
C GLU A 575 24.01 24.93 -0.73
N ARG A 576 23.22 23.92 -1.11
CA ARG A 576 23.69 22.54 -1.33
C ARG A 576 23.00 21.89 -2.51
N SER A 577 23.71 21.02 -3.22
CA SER A 577 23.10 20.16 -4.24
C SER A 577 22.36 18.98 -3.60
N VAL A 578 21.41 18.40 -4.34
CA VAL A 578 20.68 17.21 -3.89
C VAL A 578 21.63 16.03 -3.61
N ILE A 579 22.72 15.88 -4.38
CA ILE A 579 23.69 14.79 -4.20
C ILE A 579 24.48 14.96 -2.90
N GLU A 580 24.94 16.17 -2.59
CA GLU A 580 25.62 16.45 -1.33
C GLU A 580 24.71 16.13 -0.14
N ILE A 581 23.43 16.54 -0.20
CA ILE A 581 22.44 16.21 0.83
C ILE A 581 22.29 14.69 0.96
N LEU A 582 22.19 13.95 -0.15
CA LEU A 582 22.10 12.49 -0.11
C LEU A 582 23.36 11.84 0.48
N CYS A 583 24.55 12.40 0.24
CA CYS A 583 25.80 11.95 0.84
C CYS A 583 25.81 12.18 2.36
N ASP A 584 25.45 13.39 2.81
CA ASP A 584 25.39 13.74 4.23
C ASP A 584 24.39 12.83 4.97
N VAL A 585 23.21 12.65 4.41
CA VAL A 585 22.17 11.78 4.96
C VAL A 585 22.58 10.31 4.90
N ALA A 586 23.29 9.86 3.86
CA ALA A 586 23.86 8.52 3.80
C ALA A 586 24.91 8.31 4.91
N HIS A 587 25.74 9.31 5.20
CA HIS A 587 26.71 9.25 6.28
C HIS A 587 26.02 9.14 7.65
N TRP A 588 25.01 9.96 7.90
CA TRP A 588 24.29 10.02 9.18
C TRP A 588 23.43 8.77 9.46
N THR A 589 22.75 8.24 8.43
CA THR A 589 21.71 7.21 8.61
C THR A 589 22.11 5.83 8.07
N ARG A 590 23.14 5.76 7.22
CA ARG A 590 23.58 4.55 6.50
C ARG A 590 22.48 3.87 5.67
N TRP A 591 21.53 4.63 5.13
CA TRP A 591 20.41 4.08 4.36
C TRP A 591 20.84 3.25 3.14
N THR A 592 22.01 3.54 2.55
CA THR A 592 22.58 2.84 1.39
C THR A 592 22.86 1.36 1.64
N ARG A 593 22.96 0.93 2.91
CA ARG A 593 23.23 -0.46 3.26
C ARG A 593 22.16 -1.43 2.77
N HIS A 594 20.91 -1.00 2.61
CA HIS A 594 19.81 -1.87 2.17
C HIS A 594 19.95 -2.33 0.71
N PHE A 595 20.58 -1.53 -0.13
CA PHE A 595 20.70 -1.82 -1.56
C PHE A 595 21.73 -2.89 -1.84
N GLY A 596 21.41 -3.84 -2.72
CA GLY A 596 22.25 -4.98 -3.10
C GLY A 596 21.48 -6.05 -3.88
N PRO A 597 22.14 -7.10 -4.38
CA PRO A 597 21.48 -8.17 -5.14
C PRO A 597 20.26 -8.78 -4.43
N LEU A 598 19.26 -9.25 -5.18
CA LEU A 598 18.08 -9.95 -4.60
C LEU A 598 18.49 -11.20 -3.82
N SER A 599 19.54 -11.89 -4.28
CA SER A 599 20.13 -13.01 -3.55
C SER A 599 20.68 -12.62 -2.16
N GLY A 600 20.77 -11.34 -1.83
CA GLY A 600 21.33 -10.81 -0.59
C GLY A 600 22.82 -11.07 -0.40
N SER A 601 23.51 -11.44 -1.49
CA SER A 601 24.97 -11.54 -1.53
C SER A 601 25.63 -10.15 -1.54
N ASP A 602 26.96 -10.13 -1.42
CA ASP A 602 27.77 -8.93 -1.62
C ASP A 602 27.46 -8.27 -2.95
N ALA A 603 27.61 -6.95 -2.98
CA ALA A 603 27.23 -6.13 -4.11
C ALA A 603 28.05 -6.46 -5.38
N LYS A 604 29.30 -6.91 -5.24
CA LYS A 604 30.21 -7.20 -6.38
C LYS A 604 30.32 -6.01 -7.35
N ILE A 605 30.31 -4.80 -6.80
CA ILE A 605 30.50 -3.53 -7.50
C ILE A 605 31.51 -2.71 -6.70
N GLU A 606 32.36 -1.95 -7.39
CA GLU A 606 33.29 -1.01 -6.75
C GLU A 606 32.52 0.20 -6.20
N GLN A 607 32.97 0.76 -5.07
CA GLN A 607 32.36 1.93 -4.42
C GLN A 607 30.81 1.85 -4.34
N PRO A 608 30.24 0.84 -3.67
CA PRO A 608 28.79 0.60 -3.67
C PRO A 608 28.00 1.80 -3.15
N THR A 609 28.46 2.47 -2.09
CA THR A 609 27.79 3.64 -1.51
C THR A 609 27.63 4.76 -2.53
N GLU A 610 28.72 5.11 -3.23
CA GLU A 610 28.72 6.12 -4.28
C GLU A 610 27.72 5.76 -5.39
N ARG A 611 27.79 4.52 -5.90
CA ARG A 611 26.86 4.03 -6.93
C ARG A 611 25.40 4.09 -6.47
N TYR A 612 25.12 3.82 -5.21
CA TYR A 612 23.78 3.85 -4.65
C TYR A 612 23.24 5.27 -4.48
N VAL A 613 24.07 6.23 -4.06
CA VAL A 613 23.71 7.65 -4.00
C VAL A 613 23.40 8.17 -5.40
N LEU A 614 24.28 7.92 -6.38
CA LEU A 614 24.09 8.37 -7.77
C LEU A 614 22.86 7.74 -8.42
N THR A 615 22.59 6.47 -8.15
CA THR A 615 21.38 5.79 -8.64
C THR A 615 20.12 6.40 -8.00
N THR A 616 20.17 6.71 -6.70
CA THR A 616 19.05 7.35 -5.99
C THR A 616 18.75 8.74 -6.53
N PHE A 617 19.78 9.54 -6.77
CA PHE A 617 19.65 10.83 -7.43
C PHE A 617 19.05 10.69 -8.85
N THR A 618 19.59 9.77 -9.65
CA THR A 618 19.17 9.55 -11.04
C THR A 618 17.68 9.22 -11.16
N TYR A 619 17.21 8.25 -10.38
CA TYR A 619 15.83 7.76 -10.47
C TYR A 619 14.86 8.58 -9.59
N GLY A 620 15.29 9.09 -8.43
CA GLY A 620 14.46 9.91 -7.55
C GLY A 620 14.19 11.31 -8.08
N CYS A 621 15.08 11.82 -8.93
CA CYS A 621 14.87 13.07 -9.67
C CYS A 621 14.33 12.89 -11.09
N ASN A 622 13.94 11.66 -11.47
CA ASN A 622 13.41 11.32 -12.79
C ASN A 622 14.30 11.70 -14.00
N LEU A 623 15.63 11.76 -13.82
CA LEU A 623 16.54 12.14 -14.90
C LEU A 623 16.69 11.03 -15.94
N GLY A 624 16.57 9.78 -15.51
CA GLY A 624 16.89 8.60 -16.31
C GLY A 624 18.40 8.40 -16.47
N PRO A 625 18.85 7.14 -16.68
CA PRO A 625 20.27 6.78 -16.63
C PRO A 625 21.11 7.44 -17.74
N ALA A 626 20.52 7.65 -18.93
CA ALA A 626 21.23 8.25 -20.06
C ALA A 626 21.55 9.73 -19.84
N GLN A 627 20.57 10.50 -19.35
CA GLN A 627 20.76 11.92 -19.12
C GLN A 627 21.60 12.17 -17.87
N ALA A 628 21.37 11.42 -16.78
CA ALA A 628 22.17 11.54 -15.56
C ALA A 628 23.66 11.29 -15.83
N ALA A 629 24.02 10.23 -16.57
CA ALA A 629 25.41 9.92 -16.87
C ALA A 629 26.16 11.05 -17.61
N ARG A 630 25.46 11.83 -18.45
CA ARG A 630 26.05 12.99 -19.16
C ARG A 630 26.45 14.13 -18.21
N HIS A 631 25.74 14.30 -17.10
CA HIS A 631 25.98 15.34 -16.11
C HIS A 631 26.93 14.89 -14.97
N LEU A 632 27.31 13.61 -14.94
CA LEU A 632 28.17 13.01 -13.91
C LEU A 632 29.65 12.91 -14.34
N ARG A 633 30.05 13.62 -15.41
CA ARG A 633 31.45 13.79 -15.87
C ARG A 633 32.27 12.49 -15.94
N GLY A 634 31.64 11.38 -16.34
CA GLY A 634 32.30 10.08 -16.49
C GLY A 634 32.45 9.25 -15.20
N ALA A 635 31.98 9.73 -14.03
CA ALA A 635 32.00 8.95 -12.79
C ALA A 635 31.22 7.63 -12.90
N VAL A 636 30.11 7.65 -13.65
CA VAL A 636 29.29 6.46 -13.93
C VAL A 636 28.72 6.50 -15.34
N SER A 637 28.54 5.31 -15.94
CA SER A 637 27.84 5.17 -17.22
C SER A 637 26.34 4.90 -17.03
N ALA A 638 25.55 5.16 -18.08
CA ALA A 638 24.12 4.84 -18.10
C ALA A 638 23.85 3.33 -17.85
N HIS A 639 24.72 2.47 -18.37
CA HIS A 639 24.67 1.03 -18.13
C HIS A 639 24.87 0.69 -16.66
N MET A 640 25.81 1.34 -15.96
CA MET A 640 26.06 1.11 -14.53
C MET A 640 24.86 1.52 -13.68
N LEU A 641 24.25 2.68 -13.95
CA LEU A 641 23.05 3.16 -13.23
C LEU A 641 21.87 2.20 -13.43
N SER A 642 21.61 1.80 -14.68
CA SER A 642 20.54 0.84 -15.00
C SER A 642 20.80 -0.53 -14.36
N PHE A 643 22.05 -1.01 -14.38
CA PHE A 643 22.44 -2.25 -13.73
C PHE A 643 22.13 -2.24 -12.23
N VAL A 644 22.49 -1.16 -11.53
CA VAL A 644 22.22 -1.01 -10.09
C VAL A 644 20.70 -0.96 -9.83
N ASN A 645 19.93 -0.17 -10.57
CA ASN A 645 18.47 -0.12 -10.39
C ASN A 645 17.80 -1.49 -10.58
N ARG A 646 18.15 -2.24 -11.65
CA ARG A 646 17.52 -3.53 -11.94
C ARG A 646 17.88 -4.62 -10.93
N ARG A 647 19.13 -4.65 -10.47
CA ARG A 647 19.68 -5.78 -9.70
C ARG A 647 19.83 -5.51 -8.22
N HIS A 648 20.03 -4.25 -7.82
CA HIS A 648 20.36 -3.89 -6.45
C HIS A 648 19.23 -3.19 -5.70
N VAL A 649 18.25 -2.63 -6.41
CA VAL A 649 17.18 -1.84 -5.81
C VAL A 649 15.81 -2.43 -6.12
N TYR A 650 14.98 -2.52 -5.08
CA TYR A 650 13.62 -3.05 -5.11
C TYR A 650 12.76 -2.18 -4.21
N ALA A 651 11.44 -2.17 -4.43
CA ALA A 651 10.49 -1.33 -3.69
C ALA A 651 10.62 -1.50 -2.16
N ASN A 652 10.77 -2.73 -1.67
CA ASN A 652 10.97 -3.02 -0.25
C ASN A 652 12.30 -2.49 0.32
N LYS A 653 13.37 -2.45 -0.50
CA LYS A 653 14.68 -1.89 -0.10
C LYS A 653 14.66 -0.37 -0.04
N LEU A 654 13.94 0.27 -0.96
CA LEU A 654 13.66 1.71 -0.89
C LEU A 654 12.88 2.05 0.37
N ALA A 655 11.82 1.29 0.67
CA ALA A 655 11.05 1.48 1.90
C ALA A 655 11.92 1.31 3.17
N ALA A 656 12.81 0.31 3.20
CA ALA A 656 13.75 0.12 4.30
C ALA A 656 14.79 1.25 4.43
N ALA A 657 15.25 1.81 3.30
CA ALA A 657 16.12 2.98 3.28
C ALA A 657 15.40 4.24 3.79
N CYS A 658 14.17 4.48 3.34
CA CYS A 658 13.33 5.56 3.86
C CYS A 658 13.13 5.43 5.37
N ARG A 659 12.84 4.22 5.87
CA ARG A 659 12.68 3.96 7.31
C ARG A 659 13.87 4.44 8.14
N ASP A 660 15.11 4.20 7.71
CA ASP A 660 16.27 4.64 8.50
C ASP A 660 16.38 6.16 8.61
N ILE A 661 16.01 6.87 7.53
CA ILE A 661 15.95 8.32 7.51
C ILE A 661 14.83 8.80 8.44
N ILE A 662 13.64 8.20 8.33
CA ILE A 662 12.48 8.53 9.17
C ILE A 662 12.79 8.28 10.66
N ASN A 663 13.45 7.18 11.00
CA ASN A 663 13.80 6.87 12.39
C ASN A 663 14.84 7.86 12.96
N SER A 664 15.80 8.27 12.12
CA SER A 664 16.76 9.32 12.50
C SER A 664 16.07 10.68 12.68
N TYR A 665 15.12 11.00 11.80
CA TYR A 665 14.26 12.17 11.89
C TYR A 665 13.40 12.20 13.16
N ALA A 666 12.76 11.08 13.48
CA ALA A 666 11.92 10.92 14.68
C ALA A 666 12.68 11.16 16.00
N GLY A 667 14.01 10.98 15.97
CA GLY A 667 14.89 11.28 17.08
C GLY A 667 14.97 12.77 17.43
N LEU A 668 14.79 13.67 16.46
CA LEU A 668 14.97 15.12 16.60
C LEU A 668 13.84 15.75 17.45
N GLN A 669 14.16 16.84 18.17
CA GLN A 669 13.16 17.57 18.96
C GLN A 669 12.34 18.55 18.11
N LEU A 670 12.92 19.17 17.08
CA LEU A 670 12.23 20.16 16.25
C LEU A 670 10.89 19.65 15.66
N PRO A 671 10.81 18.43 15.08
CA PRO A 671 9.56 17.92 14.53
C PRO A 671 8.42 17.78 15.56
N LYS A 672 8.74 17.63 16.85
CA LYS A 672 7.76 17.46 17.94
C LYS A 672 6.98 18.74 18.26
N PHE A 673 7.43 19.88 17.73
CA PHE A 673 6.68 21.13 17.81
C PHE A 673 5.60 21.25 16.72
N TRP A 674 5.65 20.43 15.66
CA TRP A 674 4.68 20.43 14.56
C TRP A 674 3.57 19.38 14.70
N GLY A 675 3.85 18.29 15.43
CA GLY A 675 2.97 17.15 15.61
C GLY A 675 3.52 16.18 16.66
N ASP A 676 2.70 15.22 17.09
CA ASP A 676 3.09 14.19 18.07
C ASP A 676 3.42 12.83 17.44
N GLY A 677 3.25 12.70 16.12
CA GLY A 677 3.54 11.49 15.37
C GLY A 677 2.42 10.44 15.43
N LYS A 678 1.26 10.76 16.02
CA LYS A 678 0.11 9.84 16.13
C LYS A 678 -0.87 9.98 14.97
N SER A 679 -0.77 11.05 14.19
CA SER A 679 -1.66 11.32 13.06
C SER A 679 -0.89 11.33 11.74
N ALA A 680 -1.51 10.78 10.69
CA ALA A 680 -1.01 10.89 9.32
C ALA A 680 -2.14 11.30 8.36
N ALA A 681 -1.79 11.99 7.28
CA ALA A 681 -2.70 12.29 6.17
C ALA A 681 -2.34 11.44 4.95
N ALA A 682 -3.36 10.94 4.26
CA ALA A 682 -3.25 10.08 3.11
C ALA A 682 -3.89 10.74 1.88
N ASP A 683 -3.10 10.97 0.84
CA ASP A 683 -3.55 11.66 -0.39
C ASP A 683 -2.88 11.10 -1.65
N GLY A 684 -3.62 11.15 -2.76
CA GLY A 684 -3.23 10.63 -4.06
C GLY A 684 -2.90 11.75 -5.05
N THR A 685 -1.69 11.72 -5.62
CA THR A 685 -1.28 12.64 -6.70
C THR A 685 -1.16 11.91 -8.03
N LYS A 686 -1.76 12.46 -9.09
CA LYS A 686 -1.63 11.92 -10.45
C LYS A 686 -0.23 12.20 -11.03
N TYR A 687 0.38 11.15 -11.57
CA TYR A 687 1.55 11.21 -12.45
C TYR A 687 1.14 10.78 -13.86
N ASP A 688 1.69 11.47 -14.87
CA ASP A 688 1.49 11.10 -16.26
C ASP A 688 2.36 9.88 -16.62
N LEU A 689 1.80 8.97 -17.41
CA LEU A 689 2.43 7.71 -17.85
C LEU A 689 2.45 7.65 -19.38
N TYR A 690 3.35 6.83 -19.95
CA TYR A 690 3.23 6.43 -21.36
C TYR A 690 1.99 5.55 -21.60
N ASP A 691 1.29 5.80 -22.71
CA ASP A 691 -0.05 5.26 -23.03
C ASP A 691 -0.13 3.74 -23.33
N GLN A 692 0.99 3.00 -23.28
CA GLN A 692 1.05 1.59 -23.73
C GLN A 692 1.07 0.53 -22.61
N ASN A 693 0.41 0.77 -21.48
CA ASN A 693 0.34 -0.23 -20.40
C ASN A 693 -1.09 -0.48 -19.90
N LEU A 694 -1.32 -1.64 -19.26
CA LEU A 694 -2.64 -2.02 -18.74
C LEU A 694 -3.08 -1.16 -17.54
N LEU A 695 -2.15 -0.55 -16.81
CA LEU A 695 -2.41 0.28 -15.63
C LEU A 695 -2.81 1.74 -15.97
N ALA A 696 -2.46 2.20 -17.17
CA ALA A 696 -2.78 3.51 -17.69
C ALA A 696 -4.27 3.56 -17.97
N SER A 697 -5.00 4.15 -17.03
CA SER A 697 -6.42 4.46 -17.20
C SER A 697 -6.58 5.96 -17.32
N TYR A 698 -7.56 6.39 -18.11
CA TYR A 698 -7.92 7.79 -18.23
C TYR A 698 -8.54 8.28 -16.91
N HIS A 699 -8.01 9.36 -16.33
CA HIS A 699 -8.52 9.92 -15.08
C HIS A 699 -9.55 11.03 -15.35
N ILE A 700 -10.81 10.80 -14.99
CA ILE A 700 -11.92 11.73 -15.27
C ILE A 700 -11.74 13.09 -14.57
N ARG A 701 -11.23 13.11 -13.32
CA ARG A 701 -11.05 14.35 -12.52
C ARG A 701 -9.80 15.17 -12.89
N TYR A 702 -8.77 14.56 -13.50
CA TYR A 702 -7.50 15.23 -13.79
C TYR A 702 -7.22 15.37 -15.30
N GLY A 703 -7.95 14.67 -16.16
CA GLY A 703 -7.72 14.62 -17.60
C GLY A 703 -6.46 13.82 -17.97
N GLY A 704 -6.55 12.94 -18.97
CA GLY A 704 -5.41 12.19 -19.52
C GLY A 704 -5.10 10.84 -18.84
N TYR A 705 -4.15 10.12 -19.42
CA TYR A 705 -3.68 8.80 -18.95
C TYR A 705 -2.58 8.96 -17.88
N GLY A 706 -2.61 8.13 -16.84
CA GLY A 706 -1.63 8.20 -15.76
C GLY A 706 -1.82 7.14 -14.69
N GLY A 707 -1.09 7.29 -13.58
CA GLY A 707 -1.30 6.55 -12.33
C GLY A 707 -1.24 7.48 -11.12
N ILE A 708 -1.58 6.97 -9.94
CA ILE A 708 -1.71 7.73 -8.70
C ILE A 708 -0.58 7.31 -7.75
N ALA A 709 0.28 8.25 -7.38
CA ALA A 709 1.19 8.08 -6.25
C ALA A 709 0.43 8.44 -4.97
N TYR A 710 0.20 7.45 -4.13
CA TYR A 710 -0.51 7.60 -2.86
C TYR A 710 0.48 7.69 -1.72
N HIS A 711 0.45 8.78 -0.95
CA HIS A 711 1.40 9.06 0.14
C HIS A 711 0.69 9.11 1.49
N HIS A 712 1.35 8.57 2.51
CA HIS A 712 1.00 8.79 3.92
C HIS A 712 2.04 9.71 4.54
N VAL A 713 1.63 10.92 4.91
CA VAL A 713 2.50 11.94 5.49
C VAL A 713 2.13 12.17 6.94
N SER A 714 3.09 12.05 7.85
CA SER A 714 2.88 12.32 9.28
C SER A 714 2.53 13.79 9.50
N ASP A 715 1.78 14.06 10.55
CA ASP A 715 1.65 15.39 11.15
C ASP A 715 3.00 16.06 11.46
N THR A 716 4.09 15.31 11.58
CA THR A 716 5.46 15.84 11.69
C THR A 716 6.13 16.10 10.33
N TYR A 717 5.41 16.22 9.22
CA TYR A 717 5.91 16.58 7.87
C TYR A 717 6.82 15.54 7.15
N VAL A 718 6.86 14.28 7.58
CA VAL A 718 7.67 13.25 6.90
C VAL A 718 6.77 12.21 6.22
N ALA A 719 7.14 11.76 5.02
CA ALA A 719 6.40 10.70 4.33
C ALA A 719 6.78 9.34 4.91
N LEU A 720 5.79 8.65 5.46
CA LEU A 720 5.93 7.35 6.14
C LEU A 720 5.84 6.18 5.16
N PHE A 721 4.95 6.32 4.17
CA PHE A 721 4.67 5.27 3.22
C PHE A 721 4.22 5.86 1.88
N SER A 722 4.47 5.11 0.81
CA SER A 722 3.95 5.40 -0.51
C SER A 722 3.61 4.14 -1.29
N HIS A 723 2.67 4.26 -2.22
CA HIS A 723 2.36 3.20 -3.17
C HIS A 723 1.88 3.78 -4.50
N PHE A 724 2.23 3.12 -5.61
CA PHE A 724 1.77 3.51 -6.93
C PHE A 724 0.54 2.70 -7.32
N ILE A 725 -0.57 3.38 -7.58
CA ILE A 725 -1.89 2.78 -7.82
C ILE A 725 -2.35 3.14 -9.24
N PRO A 726 -2.97 2.21 -9.99
CA PRO A 726 -3.56 2.53 -11.30
C PRO A 726 -4.71 3.53 -11.19
N CYS A 727 -4.86 4.40 -12.19
CA CYS A 727 -6.02 5.30 -12.25
C CYS A 727 -7.34 4.51 -12.31
N GLY A 728 -8.36 4.99 -11.59
CA GLY A 728 -9.70 4.39 -11.56
C GLY A 728 -9.88 3.25 -10.55
N VAL A 729 -8.82 2.87 -9.82
CA VAL A 729 -8.94 2.01 -8.63
C VAL A 729 -9.36 2.87 -7.45
N TRP A 730 -10.22 2.33 -6.57
CA TRP A 730 -10.67 3.03 -5.38
C TRP A 730 -9.52 3.17 -4.37
N GLU A 731 -9.00 4.39 -4.17
CA GLU A 731 -7.76 4.65 -3.42
C GLU A 731 -7.86 4.27 -1.94
N ALA A 732 -9.07 4.33 -1.38
CA ALA A 732 -9.32 4.08 0.03
C ALA A 732 -8.92 2.69 0.50
N VAL A 733 -8.83 1.70 -0.40
CA VAL A 733 -8.36 0.35 -0.05
C VAL A 733 -6.88 0.34 0.36
N TYR A 734 -6.11 1.35 -0.04
CA TYR A 734 -4.67 1.45 0.25
C TYR A 734 -4.36 2.31 1.49
N ILE A 735 -5.34 3.01 2.06
CA ILE A 735 -5.19 3.79 3.30
C ILE A 735 -4.65 2.90 4.42
N ILE A 736 -5.29 1.74 4.62
CA ILE A 736 -4.97 0.81 5.70
C ILE A 736 -3.63 0.13 5.44
N ASP A 737 -3.37 -0.28 4.19
CA ASP A 737 -2.12 -0.92 3.79
C ASP A 737 -0.89 -0.07 4.14
N GLY A 738 -0.97 1.26 3.96
CA GLY A 738 0.15 2.15 4.23
C GLY A 738 0.53 2.22 5.70
N LEU A 739 -0.45 2.25 6.61
CA LEU A 739 -0.19 2.18 8.04
C LEU A 739 0.36 0.81 8.45
N LEU A 740 -0.26 -0.28 7.99
CA LEU A 740 0.16 -1.63 8.37
C LEU A 740 1.56 -1.99 7.86
N LYS A 741 1.97 -1.42 6.73
CA LYS A 741 3.32 -1.61 6.15
C LYS A 741 4.35 -0.62 6.68
N ASN A 742 3.95 0.41 7.43
CA ASN A 742 4.88 1.35 8.05
C ASN A 742 5.65 0.65 9.16
N THR A 743 6.97 0.56 9.00
CA THR A 743 7.87 -0.08 9.98
C THR A 743 8.79 0.94 10.67
N SER A 744 8.51 2.23 10.54
CA SER A 744 9.28 3.31 11.18
C SER A 744 8.91 3.49 12.65
N ASP A 745 9.70 4.26 13.38
CA ASP A 745 9.47 4.56 14.80
C ASP A 745 8.26 5.51 15.00
N ILE A 746 7.81 6.19 13.94
CA ILE A 746 6.58 6.98 13.92
C ILE A 746 5.45 6.05 13.52
N GLN A 747 4.55 5.73 14.45
CA GLN A 747 3.45 4.79 14.28
C GLN A 747 2.11 5.50 14.52
N PRO A 748 1.53 6.14 13.50
CA PRO A 748 0.24 6.80 13.62
C PRO A 748 -0.88 5.78 13.86
N ASP A 749 -1.79 6.11 14.78
CA ASP A 749 -3.05 5.40 15.01
C ASP A 749 -4.24 6.10 14.33
N THR A 750 -4.04 7.35 13.89
CA THR A 750 -5.07 8.19 13.29
C THR A 750 -4.72 8.54 11.85
N VAL A 751 -5.68 8.37 10.93
CA VAL A 751 -5.49 8.72 9.51
C VAL A 751 -6.57 9.64 8.98
N HIS A 752 -6.10 10.75 8.41
CA HIS A 752 -6.91 11.67 7.62
C HIS A 752 -6.83 11.28 6.15
N ALA A 753 -7.96 11.05 5.50
CA ALA A 753 -8.01 10.70 4.08
C ALA A 753 -8.94 11.62 3.30
N ASP A 754 -8.77 11.72 1.98
CA ASP A 754 -9.74 12.42 1.12
C ASP A 754 -11.10 11.69 1.09
N THR A 755 -12.07 12.29 0.40
CA THR A 755 -13.48 11.88 0.35
C THR A 755 -13.66 10.41 -0.07
N GLN A 756 -12.71 9.83 -0.81
CA GLN A 756 -12.75 8.42 -1.17
C GLN A 756 -12.71 7.47 0.03
N GLY A 757 -12.11 7.86 1.17
CA GLY A 757 -11.99 7.02 2.38
C GLY A 757 -13.29 6.68 3.11
N GLN A 758 -14.46 7.07 2.60
CA GLN A 758 -15.72 7.12 3.35
C GLN A 758 -16.58 5.85 3.31
N SER A 759 -16.15 4.76 2.66
CA SER A 759 -17.02 3.58 2.58
C SER A 759 -17.18 2.90 3.94
N LEU A 760 -18.38 2.36 4.17
CA LEU A 760 -18.75 1.68 5.39
C LEU A 760 -17.79 0.51 5.70
N PRO A 761 -17.47 -0.40 4.75
CA PRO A 761 -16.47 -1.43 5.01
C PRO A 761 -15.10 -0.93 5.48
N VAL A 762 -14.63 0.21 4.99
CA VAL A 762 -13.33 0.76 5.39
C VAL A 762 -13.37 1.33 6.80
N PHE A 763 -14.47 1.99 7.21
CA PHE A 763 -14.68 2.38 8.60
C PHE A 763 -14.71 1.15 9.53
N GLY A 764 -15.45 0.10 9.14
CA GLY A 764 -15.55 -1.13 9.94
C GLY A 764 -14.20 -1.83 10.09
N LEU A 765 -13.46 -2.02 8.99
CA LEU A 765 -12.14 -2.65 9.03
C LEU A 765 -11.11 -1.81 9.79
N SER A 766 -11.10 -0.49 9.62
CA SER A 766 -10.18 0.40 10.35
C SER A 766 -10.41 0.30 11.86
N HIS A 767 -11.67 0.29 12.30
CA HIS A 767 -12.01 0.13 13.72
C HIS A 767 -11.48 -1.18 14.30
N LEU A 768 -11.67 -2.31 13.60
CA LEU A 768 -11.16 -3.61 14.06
C LEU A 768 -9.63 -3.69 14.07
N LEU A 769 -8.96 -2.88 13.26
CA LEU A 769 -7.49 -2.80 13.20
C LEU A 769 -6.88 -1.83 14.22
N GLY A 770 -7.71 -1.11 14.98
CA GLY A 770 -7.29 -0.06 15.93
C GLY A 770 -6.95 1.27 15.28
N ILE A 771 -7.40 1.51 14.06
CA ILE A 771 -7.10 2.71 13.27
C ILE A 771 -8.28 3.69 13.36
N GLN A 772 -8.00 4.92 13.79
CA GLN A 772 -8.98 6.00 13.80
C GLN A 772 -9.01 6.68 12.43
N LEU A 773 -9.98 6.29 11.61
CA LEU A 773 -10.18 6.88 10.29
C LEU A 773 -10.99 8.18 10.39
N MET A 774 -10.39 9.30 9.98
CA MET A 774 -10.97 10.65 10.08
C MET A 774 -10.93 11.37 8.72
N PRO A 775 -11.78 10.97 7.75
CA PRO A 775 -11.72 11.50 6.40
C PRO A 775 -12.24 12.94 6.33
N ARG A 776 -11.68 13.74 5.42
CA ARG A 776 -12.21 15.06 5.07
C ARG A 776 -13.44 14.88 4.17
N ILE A 777 -14.62 15.17 4.70
CA ILE A 777 -15.89 14.91 3.99
C ILE A 777 -16.46 16.16 3.34
N ARG A 778 -16.47 16.22 1.99
CA ARG A 778 -17.02 17.36 1.23
C ARG A 778 -18.56 17.47 1.31
N ASN A 779 -19.29 16.38 1.06
CA ASN A 779 -20.77 16.34 1.03
C ASN A 779 -21.36 15.62 2.25
N TRP A 780 -20.82 15.87 3.45
CA TRP A 780 -21.20 15.11 4.65
C TRP A 780 -22.68 15.20 5.01
N ARG A 781 -23.32 16.28 4.57
CA ARG A 781 -24.73 16.64 4.77
C ARG A 781 -25.73 15.66 4.17
N GLU A 782 -25.31 14.89 3.17
CA GLU A 782 -26.18 13.92 2.47
C GLU A 782 -26.16 12.53 3.12
N TYR A 783 -25.29 12.31 4.11
CA TYR A 783 -25.12 10.99 4.70
C TYR A 783 -26.21 10.63 5.71
N LYS A 784 -26.59 9.35 5.66
CA LYS A 784 -27.46 8.73 6.65
C LYS A 784 -26.69 8.46 7.94
N PHE A 785 -27.18 9.00 9.05
CA PHE A 785 -26.79 8.59 10.40
C PHE A 785 -27.67 7.41 10.82
N PHE A 786 -27.08 6.47 11.56
CA PHE A 786 -27.75 5.25 12.02
C PHE A 786 -28.00 5.33 13.52
N ARG A 787 -29.24 5.06 13.95
CA ARG A 787 -29.61 5.06 15.37
C ARG A 787 -29.00 3.84 16.07
N PRO A 788 -28.62 3.98 17.36
CA PRO A 788 -28.21 2.85 18.17
C PRO A 788 -29.37 1.91 18.52
N ASP A 789 -30.61 2.44 18.59
CA ASP A 789 -31.82 1.68 18.92
C ASP A 789 -33.05 2.38 18.31
N GLU A 790 -34.07 1.63 17.89
CA GLU A 790 -35.29 2.17 17.29
C GLU A 790 -36.20 2.90 18.29
N GLY A 791 -36.10 2.60 19.58
CA GLY A 791 -36.91 3.20 20.64
C GLY A 791 -36.38 4.54 21.16
N ILE A 792 -35.14 4.90 20.82
CA ILE A 792 -34.50 6.15 21.31
C ILE A 792 -34.84 7.32 20.39
N ARG A 793 -35.18 8.46 20.99
CA ARG A 793 -35.41 9.74 20.30
C ARG A 793 -34.56 10.83 20.95
N TYR A 794 -34.01 11.71 20.13
CA TYR A 794 -33.19 12.86 20.57
C TYR A 794 -33.98 14.16 20.45
N GLU A 795 -33.65 15.19 21.24
CA GLU A 795 -34.42 16.44 21.26
C GLU A 795 -34.04 17.37 20.11
N HIS A 796 -32.73 17.50 19.84
CA HIS A 796 -32.18 18.50 18.91
C HIS A 796 -31.61 17.87 17.63
N ILE A 797 -31.10 16.64 17.70
CA ILE A 797 -30.41 15.99 16.57
C ILE A 797 -31.22 14.89 15.86
N GLU A 798 -32.48 14.67 16.25
CA GLU A 798 -33.34 13.60 15.68
C GLU A 798 -33.40 13.57 14.14
N PRO A 799 -33.50 14.71 13.42
CA PRO A 799 -33.57 14.70 11.96
C PRO A 799 -32.33 14.12 11.24
N LEU A 800 -31.19 13.99 11.93
CA LEU A 800 -29.97 13.43 11.35
C LEU A 800 -30.11 11.91 11.10
N PHE A 801 -30.88 11.23 11.94
CA PHE A 801 -30.97 9.77 11.95
C PHE A 801 -32.04 9.26 10.97
N ARG A 802 -31.63 8.40 10.03
CA ARG A 802 -32.49 7.94 8.91
C ARG A 802 -32.68 6.42 8.86
N ASP A 803 -31.97 5.68 9.69
CA ASP A 803 -31.93 4.22 9.68
C ASP A 803 -31.38 3.71 11.04
N THR A 804 -31.34 2.39 11.25
CA THR A 804 -30.82 1.75 12.49
C THR A 804 -29.67 0.81 12.17
N VAL A 805 -28.72 0.67 13.09
CA VAL A 805 -27.62 -0.30 12.92
C VAL A 805 -28.15 -1.73 13.08
N ASP A 806 -27.75 -2.63 12.17
CA ASP A 806 -28.02 -4.06 12.26
C ASP A 806 -27.01 -4.75 13.19
N TRP A 807 -27.34 -4.80 14.49
CA TRP A 807 -26.48 -5.36 15.53
C TRP A 807 -26.38 -6.89 15.48
N ASP A 808 -27.49 -7.57 15.15
CA ASP A 808 -27.56 -9.03 15.07
C ASP A 808 -26.62 -9.58 13.99
N LEU A 809 -26.52 -8.88 12.86
CA LEU A 809 -25.61 -9.25 11.78
C LEU A 809 -24.14 -9.11 12.20
N ILE A 810 -23.80 -8.07 12.98
CA ILE A 810 -22.45 -7.88 13.51
C ILE A 810 -22.11 -8.98 14.49
N GLU A 811 -23.02 -9.33 15.40
CA GLU A 811 -22.83 -10.38 16.39
C GLU A 811 -22.62 -11.75 15.73
N THR A 812 -23.52 -12.10 14.79
CA THR A 812 -23.51 -13.38 14.07
C THR A 812 -22.20 -13.61 13.31
N HIS A 813 -21.70 -12.57 12.63
CA HIS A 813 -20.49 -12.66 11.79
C HIS A 813 -19.22 -12.14 12.46
N TRP A 814 -19.24 -11.91 13.78
CA TRP A 814 -18.08 -11.40 14.52
C TRP A 814 -16.84 -12.28 14.33
N LYS A 815 -17.03 -13.60 14.35
CA LYS A 815 -15.96 -14.59 14.12
C LYS A 815 -15.31 -14.41 12.74
N ASP A 816 -16.10 -14.18 11.70
CA ASP A 816 -15.61 -13.98 10.33
C ASP A 816 -14.85 -12.65 10.21
N LEU A 817 -15.36 -11.58 10.85
CA LEU A 817 -14.69 -10.28 10.92
C LEU A 817 -13.32 -10.38 11.60
N MET A 818 -13.23 -11.12 12.71
CA MET A 818 -11.96 -11.31 13.43
C MET A 818 -10.98 -12.21 12.68
N GLN A 819 -11.47 -13.25 11.99
CA GLN A 819 -10.63 -14.10 11.14
C GLN A 819 -9.93 -13.29 10.05
N VAL A 820 -10.66 -12.37 9.42
CA VAL A 820 -10.12 -11.43 8.44
C VAL A 820 -9.02 -10.56 9.04
N VAL A 821 -9.29 -9.95 10.19
CA VAL A 821 -8.40 -9.00 10.83
C VAL A 821 -7.09 -9.66 11.26
N LEU A 822 -7.18 -10.86 11.84
CA LEU A 822 -6.00 -11.66 12.23
C LEU A 822 -5.21 -12.15 11.02
N SER A 823 -5.89 -12.50 9.91
CA SER A 823 -5.22 -12.85 8.64
C SER A 823 -4.46 -11.67 8.04
N ILE A 824 -4.98 -10.45 8.19
CA ILE A 824 -4.29 -9.22 7.76
C ILE A 824 -3.09 -8.93 8.66
N LYS A 825 -3.26 -9.00 9.99
CA LYS A 825 -2.18 -8.72 10.97
C LYS A 825 -1.01 -9.69 10.86
N THR A 826 -1.27 -10.94 10.48
CA THR A 826 -0.22 -11.96 10.23
C THR A 826 0.40 -11.85 8.84
N GLY A 827 -0.08 -10.93 7.99
CA GLY A 827 0.44 -10.71 6.63
C GLY A 827 0.06 -11.79 5.63
N LYS A 828 -0.93 -12.65 5.94
CA LYS A 828 -1.40 -13.70 5.02
C LYS A 828 -2.16 -13.10 3.82
N ILE A 829 -2.89 -12.01 4.06
CA ILE A 829 -3.60 -11.23 3.02
C ILE A 829 -3.43 -9.73 3.28
N ALA A 830 -3.33 -8.93 2.21
CA ALA A 830 -3.33 -7.47 2.32
C ALA A 830 -4.75 -6.92 2.51
N ALA A 831 -4.91 -5.86 3.30
CA ALA A 831 -6.21 -5.20 3.50
C ALA A 831 -6.77 -4.67 2.16
N SER A 832 -5.91 -4.13 1.30
CA SER A 832 -6.27 -3.66 -0.03
C SER A 832 -6.83 -4.76 -0.95
N THR A 833 -6.31 -5.98 -0.86
CA THR A 833 -6.82 -7.13 -1.61
C THR A 833 -8.22 -7.52 -1.17
N LEU A 834 -8.47 -7.53 0.15
CA LEU A 834 -9.79 -7.85 0.66
C LEU A 834 -10.82 -6.74 0.38
N LEU A 835 -10.48 -5.48 0.63
CA LEU A 835 -11.40 -4.34 0.44
C LEU A 835 -11.81 -4.17 -1.03
N ARG A 836 -10.95 -4.54 -1.99
CA ARG A 836 -11.34 -4.60 -3.41
C ARG A 836 -12.47 -5.60 -3.68
N LYS A 837 -12.51 -6.70 -2.93
CA LYS A 837 -13.54 -7.75 -3.00
C LYS A 837 -14.79 -7.38 -2.19
N LEU A 838 -14.64 -6.62 -1.10
CA LEU A 838 -15.74 -6.10 -0.27
C LEU A 838 -16.40 -4.85 -0.87
N GLY A 839 -16.80 -4.92 -2.14
CA GLY A 839 -17.50 -3.86 -2.85
C GLY A 839 -19.01 -4.06 -2.93
N ASN A 840 -19.75 -2.98 -3.24
CA ASN A 840 -21.21 -2.99 -3.41
C ASN A 840 -21.72 -3.89 -4.56
N TYR A 841 -20.82 -4.51 -5.33
CA TYR A 841 -21.15 -5.37 -6.46
C TYR A 841 -21.70 -6.73 -6.02
N SER A 842 -21.34 -7.21 -4.83
CA SER A 842 -21.87 -8.47 -4.30
C SER A 842 -23.18 -8.25 -3.56
N ARG A 843 -24.19 -9.08 -3.88
CA ARG A 843 -25.41 -9.23 -3.08
C ARG A 843 -25.35 -10.43 -2.13
N LYS A 844 -24.41 -11.35 -2.37
CA LYS A 844 -24.30 -12.67 -1.73
C LYS A 844 -23.33 -12.66 -0.55
N ASN A 845 -22.33 -11.77 -0.59
CA ASN A 845 -21.24 -11.74 0.37
C ASN A 845 -21.70 -11.23 1.74
N ARG A 846 -21.98 -12.16 2.66
CA ARG A 846 -22.35 -11.89 4.07
C ARG A 846 -21.26 -11.13 4.83
N LEU A 847 -19.99 -11.42 4.56
CA LEU A 847 -18.86 -10.72 5.16
C LEU A 847 -18.86 -9.22 4.79
N TYR A 848 -19.18 -8.88 3.54
CA TYR A 848 -19.37 -7.48 3.12
C TYR A 848 -20.54 -6.82 3.87
N GLN A 849 -21.67 -7.51 4.02
CA GLN A 849 -22.82 -6.98 4.76
C GLN A 849 -22.48 -6.72 6.24
N ALA A 850 -21.75 -7.63 6.89
CA ALA A 850 -21.27 -7.46 8.26
C ALA A 850 -20.32 -6.26 8.40
N PHE A 851 -19.35 -6.11 7.49
CA PHE A 851 -18.47 -4.94 7.44
C PHE A 851 -19.22 -3.63 7.20
N LYS A 852 -20.28 -3.67 6.37
CA LYS A 852 -21.15 -2.53 6.12
C LYS A 852 -21.94 -2.14 7.37
N ALA A 853 -22.53 -3.11 8.08
CA ALA A 853 -23.27 -2.88 9.33
C ALA A 853 -22.35 -2.29 10.42
N LEU A 854 -21.18 -2.90 10.65
CA LEU A 854 -20.19 -2.37 11.58
C LEU A 854 -19.73 -0.96 11.18
N GLY A 855 -19.45 -0.75 9.89
CA GLY A 855 -19.11 0.54 9.33
C GLY A 855 -20.16 1.62 9.56
N SER A 856 -21.45 1.26 9.57
CA SER A 856 -22.55 2.21 9.82
C SER A 856 -22.49 2.78 11.23
N ALA A 857 -22.23 1.94 12.23
CA ALA A 857 -22.05 2.38 13.61
C ALA A 857 -20.82 3.29 13.76
N VAL A 858 -19.66 2.84 13.27
CA VAL A 858 -18.38 3.56 13.40
C VAL A 858 -18.39 4.89 12.64
N ARG A 859 -18.96 4.94 11.43
CA ARG A 859 -19.09 6.18 10.67
C ARG A 859 -20.04 7.16 11.36
N THR A 860 -21.13 6.68 11.94
CA THR A 860 -22.07 7.57 12.67
C THR A 860 -21.39 8.18 13.89
N LEU A 861 -20.62 7.40 14.65
CA LEU A 861 -19.77 7.92 15.73
C LEU A 861 -18.85 9.06 15.26
N PHE A 862 -18.13 8.85 14.15
CA PHE A 862 -17.25 9.87 13.59
C PHE A 862 -18.03 11.13 13.17
N LEU A 863 -19.18 10.97 12.50
CA LEU A 863 -19.97 12.12 12.03
C LEU A 863 -20.50 12.96 13.20
N LEU A 864 -20.95 12.33 14.29
CA LEU A 864 -21.39 13.02 15.51
C LEU A 864 -20.24 13.81 16.16
N GLN A 865 -19.05 13.21 16.25
CA GLN A 865 -17.85 13.91 16.73
C GLN A 865 -17.43 15.05 15.80
N TYR A 866 -17.56 14.84 14.49
CA TYR A 866 -17.20 15.83 13.49
C TYR A 866 -18.09 17.08 13.55
N ILE A 867 -19.38 16.96 13.90
CA ILE A 867 -20.27 18.12 14.08
C ILE A 867 -20.06 18.80 15.44
N SER A 868 -19.83 18.04 16.51
CA SER A 868 -19.68 18.60 17.86
C SER A 868 -18.31 19.24 18.12
N ASN A 869 -17.22 18.69 17.56
CA ASN A 869 -15.86 19.11 17.91
C ASN A 869 -15.20 20.00 16.84
N ARG A 870 -14.94 21.26 17.18
CA ARG A 870 -14.22 22.21 16.30
C ARG A 870 -12.75 21.88 16.12
N GLU A 871 -12.05 21.57 17.20
CA GLU A 871 -10.61 21.29 17.20
C GLU A 871 -10.29 20.10 16.29
N LEU A 872 -11.14 19.07 16.33
CA LEU A 872 -11.07 17.91 15.44
C LEU A 872 -11.11 18.32 13.95
N ARG A 873 -11.99 19.25 13.58
CA ARG A 873 -12.10 19.76 12.19
C ARG A 873 -10.88 20.56 11.77
N GLU A 874 -10.36 21.39 12.67
CA GLU A 874 -9.14 22.16 12.43
C GLU A 874 -7.93 21.22 12.25
N GLN A 875 -7.82 20.17 13.07
CA GLN A 875 -6.79 19.15 12.96
C GLN A 875 -6.87 18.38 11.62
N ILE A 876 -8.06 17.90 11.23
CA ILE A 876 -8.25 17.22 9.92
C ILE A 876 -7.80 18.13 8.76
N THR A 877 -8.16 19.41 8.81
CA THR A 877 -7.79 20.39 7.77
C THR A 877 -6.28 20.64 7.75
N ALA A 878 -5.67 20.86 8.92
CA ALA A 878 -4.23 21.09 9.04
C ALA A 878 -3.41 19.89 8.52
N SER A 879 -3.78 18.67 8.90
CA SER A 879 -3.14 17.44 8.41
C SER A 879 -3.28 17.29 6.89
N THR A 880 -4.45 17.60 6.32
CA THR A 880 -4.66 17.55 4.87
C THR A 880 -3.77 18.55 4.13
N ASN A 881 -3.65 19.78 4.65
CA ASN A 881 -2.76 20.78 4.05
C ASN A 881 -1.28 20.34 4.05
N LYS A 882 -0.84 19.57 5.06
CA LYS A 882 0.53 19.05 5.13
C LYS A 882 0.83 18.04 4.02
N VAL A 883 -0.09 17.11 3.72
CA VAL A 883 0.10 16.16 2.62
C VAL A 883 0.03 16.84 1.24
N GLU A 884 -0.85 17.83 1.07
CA GLU A 884 -0.89 18.65 -0.16
C GLU A 884 0.45 19.40 -0.37
N ALA A 885 1.00 19.99 0.69
CA ALA A 885 2.30 20.65 0.65
C ALA A 885 3.45 19.66 0.37
N TYR A 886 3.40 18.45 0.94
CA TYR A 886 4.36 17.39 0.64
C TYR A 886 4.34 17.01 -0.85
N ASN A 887 3.15 16.83 -1.43
CA ASN A 887 3.01 16.49 -2.85
C ASN A 887 3.66 17.56 -3.75
N GLY A 888 3.49 18.85 -3.40
CA GLY A 888 4.21 19.95 -4.06
C GLY A 888 5.73 19.89 -3.89
N PHE A 889 6.19 19.59 -2.67
CA PHE A 889 7.62 19.47 -2.34
C PHE A 889 8.28 18.28 -3.05
N ALA A 890 7.65 17.11 -3.06
CA ALA A 890 8.13 15.91 -3.74
C ALA A 890 8.24 16.13 -5.26
N LYS A 891 7.22 16.77 -5.85
CA LYS A 891 7.21 17.17 -7.27
C LYS A 891 8.35 18.12 -7.63
N TYR A 892 8.78 19.01 -6.72
CA TYR A 892 9.92 19.90 -6.95
C TYR A 892 11.23 19.12 -7.23
N PHE A 893 11.42 17.97 -6.58
CA PHE A 893 12.58 17.09 -6.78
C PHE A 893 12.41 16.14 -7.96
N PHE A 894 11.19 15.91 -8.44
CA PHE A 894 10.90 15.07 -9.62
C PHE A 894 10.99 15.88 -10.93
N PHE A 895 12.10 16.59 -11.15
CA PHE A 895 12.23 17.60 -12.21
C PHE A 895 12.72 17.07 -13.56
N GLY A 896 13.21 15.84 -13.65
CA GLY A 896 13.61 15.20 -14.90
C GLY A 896 12.43 14.65 -15.71
N GLY A 897 12.63 14.45 -17.01
CA GLY A 897 11.68 13.76 -17.89
C GLY A 897 10.27 14.39 -17.94
N GLU A 898 10.17 15.71 -17.76
CA GLU A 898 8.89 16.46 -17.68
C GLU A 898 7.91 15.96 -16.60
N GLY A 899 8.42 15.21 -15.61
CA GLY A 899 7.61 14.58 -14.58
C GLY A 899 6.81 13.36 -15.05
N VAL A 900 7.04 12.87 -16.26
CA VAL A 900 6.41 11.65 -16.81
C VAL A 900 7.19 10.43 -16.35
N ILE A 901 6.50 9.41 -15.85
CA ILE A 901 7.12 8.11 -15.56
C ILE A 901 7.19 7.34 -16.89
N ALA A 902 8.43 7.16 -17.38
CA ALA A 902 8.69 6.62 -18.71
C ALA A 902 8.52 5.09 -18.84
N ASP A 903 8.48 4.36 -17.73
CA ASP A 903 8.42 2.89 -17.72
C ASP A 903 6.98 2.36 -17.65
N ASN A 904 6.72 1.26 -18.36
CA ASN A 904 5.44 0.56 -18.38
C ASN A 904 5.40 -0.62 -17.38
N ASP A 905 6.53 -0.97 -16.77
CA ASP A 905 6.61 -1.98 -15.72
C ASP A 905 6.06 -1.42 -14.39
N PRO A 906 4.99 -2.01 -13.82
CA PRO A 906 4.45 -1.60 -12.53
C PRO A 906 5.50 -1.55 -11.42
N VAL A 907 6.50 -2.45 -11.47
CA VAL A 907 7.60 -2.51 -10.49
C VAL A 907 8.49 -1.28 -10.60
N GLU A 908 8.80 -0.83 -11.82
CA GLU A 908 9.62 0.35 -12.03
C GLU A 908 8.84 1.64 -11.75
N GLN A 909 7.52 1.66 -12.01
CA GLN A 909 6.64 2.76 -11.61
C GLN A 909 6.57 2.91 -10.09
N GLU A 910 6.42 1.81 -9.34
CA GLU A 910 6.46 1.84 -7.87
C GLU A 910 7.83 2.29 -7.35
N LYS A 911 8.93 1.85 -7.98
CA LYS A 911 10.27 2.33 -7.62
C LYS A 911 10.42 3.84 -7.85
N ALA A 912 9.89 4.38 -8.95
CA ALA A 912 10.01 5.81 -9.26
C ALA A 912 9.44 6.69 -8.13
N VAL A 913 8.24 6.36 -7.64
CA VAL A 913 7.62 7.05 -6.49
C VAL A 913 8.50 6.89 -5.23
N LYS A 914 8.90 5.66 -4.89
CA LYS A 914 9.69 5.39 -3.69
C LYS A 914 11.09 6.01 -3.71
N TYR A 915 11.71 6.13 -4.87
CA TYR A 915 12.96 6.86 -5.04
C TYR A 915 12.75 8.36 -4.79
N ASN A 916 11.66 8.93 -5.31
CA ASN A 916 11.33 10.33 -5.07
C ASN A 916 11.05 10.61 -3.60
N ASP A 917 10.36 9.71 -2.89
CA ASP A 917 10.18 9.81 -1.44
C ASP A 917 11.50 9.70 -0.69
N LEU A 918 12.42 8.82 -1.12
CA LEU A 918 13.73 8.69 -0.50
C LEU A 918 14.53 10.00 -0.60
N VAL A 919 14.51 10.65 -1.76
CA VAL A 919 15.11 11.97 -1.96
C VAL A 919 14.41 13.03 -1.11
N SER A 920 13.08 13.07 -1.16
CA SER A 920 12.28 14.07 -0.44
C SER A 920 12.48 13.96 1.07
N ASN A 921 12.41 12.75 1.64
CA ASN A 921 12.67 12.49 3.05
C ASN A 921 14.12 12.80 3.45
N ALA A 922 15.10 12.56 2.58
CA ALA A 922 16.48 12.94 2.84
C ALA A 922 16.63 14.47 2.96
N VAL A 923 16.01 15.23 2.04
CA VAL A 923 16.02 16.70 2.10
C VAL A 923 15.25 17.22 3.31
N ILE A 924 14.09 16.64 3.65
CA ILE A 924 13.33 16.97 4.87
C ILE A 924 14.21 16.79 6.11
N PHE A 925 14.88 15.65 6.22
CA PHE A 925 15.77 15.38 7.35
C PHE A 925 16.94 16.36 7.42
N TYR A 926 17.59 16.64 6.30
CA TYR A 926 18.67 17.62 6.22
C TYR A 926 18.20 19.03 6.62
N ASN A 927 17.04 19.46 6.12
CA ASN A 927 16.46 20.76 6.44
C ASN A 927 16.19 20.91 7.93
N VAL A 928 15.64 19.89 8.60
CA VAL A 928 15.41 19.94 10.06
C VAL A 928 16.72 20.01 10.84
N VAL A 929 17.76 19.30 10.39
CA VAL A 929 19.10 19.38 11.00
C VAL A 929 19.66 20.80 10.90
N GLU A 930 19.61 21.41 9.71
CA GLU A 930 20.12 22.78 9.50
C GLU A 930 19.28 23.83 10.23
N GLN A 931 17.95 23.73 10.17
CA GLN A 931 17.04 24.60 10.91
C GLN A 931 17.32 24.54 12.42
N THR A 932 17.54 23.35 12.98
CA THR A 932 17.89 23.17 14.39
C THR A 932 19.22 23.86 14.74
N ARG A 933 20.25 23.69 13.89
CA ARG A 933 21.56 24.36 14.06
C ARG A 933 21.44 25.88 14.02
N ILE A 934 20.69 26.41 13.05
CA ILE A 934 20.48 27.85 12.88
C ILE A 934 19.71 28.42 14.07
N MET A 935 18.61 27.79 14.50
CA MET A 935 17.83 28.24 15.67
C MET A 935 18.71 28.33 16.92
N LYS A 936 19.56 27.33 17.17
CA LYS A 936 20.50 27.39 18.31
C LYS A 936 21.50 28.52 18.19
N SER A 937 22.01 28.78 16.99
CA SER A 937 22.89 29.93 16.77
C SER A 937 22.17 31.25 17.05
N LEU A 938 20.92 31.39 16.59
CA LEU A 938 20.09 32.58 16.85
C LEU A 938 19.81 32.75 18.35
N MET A 939 19.50 31.67 19.06
CA MET A 939 19.31 31.71 20.52
C MET A 939 20.58 32.15 21.25
N ARG A 940 21.77 31.69 20.81
CA ARG A 940 23.06 32.17 21.35
C ARG A 940 23.31 33.65 21.04
N GLN A 941 22.72 34.18 19.97
CA GLN A 941 22.74 35.59 19.60
C GLN A 941 21.67 36.43 20.34
N GLY A 942 20.91 35.82 21.27
CA GLY A 942 19.92 36.50 22.09
C GLY A 942 18.49 36.50 21.55
N TRP A 943 18.20 35.76 20.46
CA TRP A 943 16.83 35.63 19.95
C TRP A 943 15.96 34.84 20.93
N LYS A 944 14.79 35.38 21.25
CA LYS A 944 13.75 34.65 21.99
C LYS A 944 12.88 33.90 20.99
N ILE A 945 13.03 32.58 20.96
CA ILE A 945 12.25 31.69 20.09
C ILE A 945 11.27 30.92 20.97
N THR A 946 9.97 31.09 20.70
CA THR A 946 8.90 30.41 21.42
C THR A 946 8.39 29.19 20.65
N ARG A 947 7.63 28.33 21.33
CA ARG A 947 6.95 27.19 20.68
C ARG A 947 5.96 27.64 19.60
N GLU A 948 5.27 28.75 19.82
CA GLU A 948 4.27 29.29 18.88
C GLU A 948 4.93 29.74 17.58
N ASP A 949 6.11 30.37 17.66
CA ASP A 949 6.86 30.80 16.47
C ASP A 949 7.31 29.60 15.63
N VAL A 950 7.80 28.54 16.28
CA VAL A 950 8.28 27.31 15.61
C VAL A 950 7.13 26.52 14.96
N ALA A 951 5.92 26.58 15.53
CA ALA A 951 4.75 25.88 15.01
C ALA A 951 4.31 26.35 13.61
N PHE A 952 4.68 27.58 13.20
CA PHE A 952 4.42 28.11 11.86
C PHE A 952 5.47 27.70 10.81
N LEU A 953 6.63 27.20 11.24
CA LEU A 953 7.69 26.79 10.33
C LEU A 953 7.37 25.43 9.68
N SER A 954 8.07 25.13 8.58
CA SER A 954 8.00 23.82 7.94
C SER A 954 9.39 23.36 7.46
N PRO A 955 9.60 22.04 7.30
CA PRO A 955 10.84 21.54 6.72
C PRO A 955 10.84 21.57 5.19
N TYR A 956 9.78 22.03 4.53
CA TYR A 956 9.62 22.01 3.07
C TYR A 956 10.27 23.21 2.37
N VAL A 957 11.46 23.61 2.83
CA VAL A 957 12.22 24.72 2.25
C VAL A 957 13.07 24.22 1.08
N THR A 958 12.93 24.86 -0.09
CA THR A 958 13.65 24.47 -1.32
C THR A 958 14.62 25.52 -1.84
N SER A 959 14.59 26.76 -1.34
CA SER A 959 15.35 27.91 -1.87
C SER A 959 16.87 27.70 -1.89
N HIS A 960 17.41 26.97 -0.91
CA HIS A 960 18.85 26.69 -0.79
C HIS A 960 19.30 25.42 -1.54
N VAL A 961 18.36 24.67 -2.15
CA VAL A 961 18.67 23.37 -2.76
C VAL A 961 18.90 23.51 -4.27
N LYS A 962 20.12 23.23 -4.71
CA LYS A 962 20.52 23.26 -6.13
C LYS A 962 20.07 21.97 -6.83
N ARG A 963 19.11 22.12 -7.74
CA ARG A 963 18.59 21.03 -8.60
C ARG A 963 19.38 20.83 -9.89
N PHE A 964 20.02 21.88 -10.41
CA PHE A 964 20.69 21.90 -11.70
C PHE A 964 22.17 22.29 -11.55
N GLY A 965 23.00 21.89 -12.51
CA GLY A 965 24.42 22.21 -12.57
C GLY A 965 25.28 20.96 -12.66
N ASP A 966 26.58 21.13 -12.41
CA ASP A 966 27.51 20.00 -12.31
C ASP A 966 27.31 19.24 -11.01
N TYR A 967 27.18 17.92 -11.13
CA TYR A 967 26.89 17.00 -10.04
C TYR A 967 28.19 16.36 -9.55
N LEU A 968 28.88 17.04 -8.63
CA LEU A 968 30.06 16.51 -7.96
C LEU A 968 29.64 15.63 -6.79
N ILE A 969 30.26 14.45 -6.67
CA ILE A 969 30.05 13.53 -5.56
C ILE A 969 31.32 13.43 -4.72
N ASP A 970 31.17 13.58 -3.42
CA ASP A 970 32.22 13.31 -2.44
C ASP A 970 31.58 12.52 -1.28
N VAL A 971 31.80 11.22 -1.28
CA VAL A 971 31.33 10.31 -0.21
C VAL A 971 32.32 10.19 0.95
N GLU A 972 33.52 10.79 0.81
CA GLU A 972 34.56 10.79 1.84
C GLU A 972 34.46 12.02 2.74
N ALA A 973 33.87 13.11 2.26
CA ALA A 973 33.49 14.26 3.06
C ALA A 973 32.67 13.82 4.29
N ILE A 974 33.18 14.12 5.47
CA ILE A 974 32.53 13.79 6.74
C ILE A 974 31.70 15.01 7.17
N PRO A 975 30.35 14.94 7.12
CA PRO A 975 29.51 16.02 7.61
C PRO A 975 29.63 16.16 9.13
N GLU A 976 29.40 17.37 9.63
CA GLU A 976 29.28 17.60 11.06
C GLU A 976 28.16 16.72 11.67
N PRO A 977 28.34 16.20 12.89
CA PRO A 977 27.28 15.50 13.60
C PRO A 977 26.03 16.39 13.75
N TYR A 978 24.84 15.81 13.57
CA TYR A 978 23.60 16.55 13.78
C TYR A 978 23.23 16.59 15.27
N GLU A 979 22.60 17.70 15.69
CA GLU A 979 22.16 17.90 17.07
C GLU A 979 20.69 17.52 17.22
N ILE A 980 20.34 16.92 18.36
CA ILE A 980 18.99 16.37 18.59
C ILE A 980 18.11 17.30 19.43
N GLU A 981 18.70 17.94 20.45
CA GLU A 981 17.96 18.74 21.43
C GLU A 981 17.70 20.16 20.91
N LEU A 982 16.56 20.75 21.25
CA LEU A 982 16.19 22.14 20.99
C LEU A 982 15.33 22.63 22.16
N ALA A 983 15.97 23.25 23.15
CA ALA A 983 15.31 23.81 24.32
C ALA A 983 14.82 25.23 24.02
N LEU A 984 13.53 25.41 23.76
CA LEU A 984 12.92 26.72 23.47
C LEU A 984 12.63 27.51 24.75
N ALA A 985 12.43 28.83 24.60
CA ALA A 985 11.92 29.65 25.70
C ALA A 985 10.46 29.25 26.01
N ALA A 986 10.13 29.25 27.31
CA ALA A 986 8.79 28.94 27.81
C ALA A 986 7.76 29.96 27.35
#